data_AF-A0A935KNA7-F1
#
_entry.id   AF-A0A935KNA7-F1
#
_cell.length_a   1.000
_cell.length_b   1.000
_cell.length_c   1.000
_cell.angle_alpha   90.00
_cell.angle_beta   90.00
_cell.angle_gamma   90.00
#
_symmetry.space_group_name_H-M   'P 1'
#
loop_
_entity.id
_entity.type
_entity.pdbx_description
1 polymer ?
#
loop_
_entity_poly.entity_id
_entity_poly.type
_entity_poly.pdbx_seq_one_letter_code
_entity_poly.pdbx_strand_id
1 'polypeptide(L)'
;MRPTQQVLPAQDGSYDIWLWVADAAGRVSRTAGHTSLISDTVAPAAPALAVADVATGSALVTATGEVDVTVERDPGATAWCLLERAASEPSPALPAHDDPCFVALPPARLQLAALGQRVVWAFARDEAWNVSATPGSARIEWREDGGLAAFVWVGRAGDAAFSNPANWSTRVVPGPTDLARFDGHCGARCDCTIDLPTSVGGLDLAAGYPGTLRQGLGQTLTVGGSGIVIAGGTLRGSDSPIDVNGNVTLSGGRFESTSATLSIGLTTETNNTGGLTVSGGQFVAGTGTLVFDGSKGGGLWTEVARIDAVAPLVLNRLVVSVRDPETTQGQNGAVLRLGADTRVIVQSELTLRDGKLVGGAIELRGNLTTTCAGGGVCAEGGLTPVIVNGSGTQSYGGAGTGPLLVVDKVGSIEPAPGTTSYALSGLKLVRGSFVSPTGTLRFHFDREYGLPVPHADEGFRIVGGTFVNRLSALVIEPWVSTEANQNALPIDVGTLDVPTLRIQLDDYNLRYGFNNEWIGLAPTTVLRVAGAFTLMDGRLEGGRIEVGGDAAFYCASERSCAGGGTTELVLRGSGEQSLYQQIGSFTAQLPGATVLLDRVPSAPAARALSDLRLASTPDQGLRLLSGALTTEGRALSVAAFLTLEQGTTLTLAGGVLSYGSLVNNGGVLLP
;
A
#
# COMPACT_ATOMS: atom_id res chain seq x y z
N MET A 1 11.93 -28.24 -103.10
CA MET A 1 11.35 -27.19 -102.22
C MET A 1 12.30 -26.96 -101.05
N ARG A 2 12.49 -25.72 -100.59
CA ARG A 2 13.33 -25.46 -99.40
C ARG A 2 12.55 -25.91 -98.15
N PRO A 3 13.12 -26.75 -97.27
CA PRO A 3 12.47 -27.04 -96.00
C PRO A 3 12.39 -25.75 -95.18
N THR A 4 11.17 -25.39 -94.77
CA THR A 4 10.90 -24.22 -93.91
C THR A 4 10.62 -24.61 -92.46
N GLN A 5 10.52 -25.91 -92.18
CA GLN A 5 10.24 -26.48 -90.87
C GLN A 5 11.00 -27.78 -90.68
N GLN A 6 11.50 -28.02 -89.47
CA GLN A 6 12.11 -29.27 -89.03
C GLN A 6 11.49 -29.62 -87.68
N VAL A 7 11.00 -30.85 -87.53
CA VAL A 7 10.47 -31.34 -86.26
C VAL A 7 11.63 -31.96 -85.48
N LEU A 8 11.82 -31.52 -84.24
CA LEU A 8 12.79 -32.13 -83.33
C LEU A 8 12.19 -33.36 -82.65
N PRO A 9 13.01 -34.36 -82.26
CA PRO A 9 12.56 -35.45 -81.41
C PRO A 9 11.94 -34.92 -80.11
N ALA A 10 10.90 -35.59 -79.62
CA ALA A 10 10.22 -35.25 -78.36
C ALA A 10 11.04 -35.72 -77.14
N GLN A 11 12.29 -35.27 -77.05
CA GLN A 11 13.23 -35.55 -75.96
C GLN A 11 14.00 -34.27 -75.64
N ASP A 12 14.34 -34.06 -74.37
CA ASP A 12 15.19 -32.94 -74.00
C ASP A 12 16.64 -33.20 -74.45
N GLY A 13 17.31 -32.13 -74.84
CA GLY A 13 18.70 -32.20 -75.27
C GLY A 13 19.09 -31.06 -76.21
N SER A 14 20.39 -30.97 -76.44
CA SER A 14 20.93 -30.08 -77.47
C SER A 14 20.82 -30.77 -78.84
N TYR A 15 20.24 -30.05 -79.79
CA TYR A 15 20.03 -30.50 -81.16
C TYR A 15 20.79 -29.59 -82.12
N ASP A 16 21.75 -30.17 -82.83
CA ASP A 16 22.36 -29.50 -83.98
C ASP A 16 21.51 -29.76 -85.23
N ILE A 17 21.02 -28.68 -85.82
CA ILE A 17 20.29 -28.71 -87.08
C ILE A 17 21.28 -28.40 -88.19
N TRP A 18 21.42 -29.35 -89.12
CA TRP A 18 22.32 -29.25 -90.26
C TRP A 18 21.52 -29.13 -91.57
N LEU A 19 21.92 -28.22 -92.46
CA LEU A 19 21.28 -28.00 -93.74
C LEU A 19 22.28 -28.17 -94.89
N TRP A 20 21.96 -29.09 -95.79
CA TRP A 20 22.64 -29.25 -97.08
C TRP A 20 21.72 -28.82 -98.22
N VAL A 21 22.31 -28.25 -99.27
CA VAL A 21 21.58 -27.80 -100.46
C VAL A 21 22.04 -28.61 -101.67
N ALA A 22 21.10 -29.08 -102.48
CA ALA A 22 21.38 -29.73 -103.75
C ALA A 22 20.99 -28.82 -104.93
N ASP A 23 21.79 -28.84 -106.00
CA ASP A 23 21.42 -28.22 -107.27
C ASP A 23 20.45 -29.09 -108.09
N ALA A 24 19.96 -28.57 -109.22
CA ALA A 24 19.03 -29.29 -110.10
C ALA A 24 19.63 -30.56 -110.75
N ALA A 25 20.95 -30.71 -110.71
CA ALA A 25 21.67 -31.89 -111.19
C ALA A 25 21.96 -32.91 -110.07
N GLY A 26 21.47 -32.67 -108.85
CA GLY A 26 21.62 -33.57 -107.71
C GLY A 26 22.97 -33.44 -106.97
N ARG A 27 23.78 -32.42 -107.24
CA ARG A 27 25.04 -32.20 -106.50
C ARG A 27 24.76 -31.49 -105.18
N VAL A 28 25.15 -32.10 -104.07
CA VAL A 28 24.94 -31.60 -102.70
C VAL A 28 26.13 -30.75 -102.23
N SER A 29 25.87 -29.71 -101.43
CA SER A 29 26.91 -28.86 -100.82
C SER A 29 27.93 -29.67 -100.00
N ARG A 30 29.22 -29.31 -100.09
CA ARG A 30 30.31 -30.03 -99.37
C ARG A 30 30.28 -29.81 -97.86
N THR A 31 29.77 -28.67 -97.43
CA THR A 31 29.59 -28.30 -96.03
C THR A 31 28.12 -27.96 -95.82
N ALA A 32 27.61 -28.30 -94.63
CA ALA A 32 26.31 -27.85 -94.18
C ALA A 32 26.42 -26.52 -93.45
N GLY A 33 25.39 -25.69 -93.57
CA GLY A 33 25.12 -24.68 -92.54
C GLY A 33 24.57 -25.40 -91.31
N HIS A 34 24.97 -25.00 -90.11
CA HIS A 34 24.43 -25.58 -88.88
C HIS A 34 24.10 -24.52 -87.83
N THR A 35 23.16 -24.85 -86.96
CA THR A 35 22.83 -24.10 -85.74
C THR A 35 22.43 -25.09 -84.65
N SER A 36 22.68 -24.75 -83.39
CA SER A 36 22.25 -25.53 -82.24
C SER A 36 20.98 -24.93 -81.62
N LEU A 37 20.08 -25.77 -81.14
CA LEU A 37 18.95 -25.40 -80.28
C LEU A 37 18.94 -26.35 -79.08
N ILE A 38 18.52 -25.88 -77.92
CA ILE A 38 18.21 -26.75 -76.78
C ILE A 38 16.70 -26.95 -76.76
N SER A 39 16.26 -28.21 -76.83
CA SER A 39 14.90 -28.56 -76.42
C SER A 39 14.97 -28.89 -74.94
N ASP A 40 14.23 -28.15 -74.14
CA ASP A 40 14.05 -28.44 -72.73
C ASP A 40 12.57 -28.27 -72.43
N THR A 41 11.95 -29.33 -71.95
CA THR A 41 10.52 -29.40 -71.62
C THR A 41 10.30 -29.47 -70.10
N VAL A 42 11.38 -29.48 -69.32
CA VAL A 42 11.33 -29.60 -67.86
C VAL A 42 11.31 -28.21 -67.26
N ALA A 43 10.14 -27.78 -66.81
CA ALA A 43 10.02 -26.55 -66.06
C ALA A 43 10.83 -26.58 -64.74
N PRO A 44 11.34 -25.43 -64.28
CA PRO A 44 11.87 -25.28 -62.94
C PRO A 44 10.87 -25.73 -61.85
N ALA A 45 11.40 -26.17 -60.72
CA ALA A 45 10.60 -26.37 -59.53
C ALA A 45 9.98 -25.05 -59.05
N ALA A 46 8.96 -25.15 -58.19
CA ALA A 46 8.39 -23.98 -57.52
C ALA A 46 9.47 -23.30 -56.65
N PRO A 47 9.63 -21.97 -56.74
CA PRO A 47 10.63 -21.27 -55.94
C PRO A 47 10.29 -21.27 -54.46
N ALA A 48 11.30 -21.35 -53.59
CA ALA A 48 11.08 -21.15 -52.16
C ALA A 48 11.07 -19.65 -51.85
N LEU A 49 9.91 -19.13 -51.46
CA LEU A 49 9.69 -17.70 -51.22
C LEU A 49 9.50 -17.43 -49.73
N ALA A 50 10.21 -16.44 -49.21
CA ALA A 50 10.01 -15.86 -47.89
C ALA A 50 9.86 -14.34 -48.00
N VAL A 51 8.99 -13.79 -47.16
CA VAL A 51 8.85 -12.33 -46.98
C VAL A 51 8.96 -12.00 -45.50
N ALA A 52 9.58 -10.87 -45.20
CA ALA A 52 9.72 -10.40 -43.83
C ALA A 52 9.64 -8.87 -43.76
N ASP A 53 9.13 -8.33 -42.65
CA ASP A 53 9.17 -6.89 -42.40
C ASP A 53 10.62 -6.37 -42.32
N VAL A 54 10.89 -5.26 -43.03
CA VAL A 54 12.25 -4.70 -43.20
C VAL A 54 12.88 -4.26 -41.87
N ALA A 55 12.07 -3.86 -40.88
CA ALA A 55 12.59 -3.34 -39.61
C ALA A 55 12.74 -4.44 -38.55
N THR A 56 11.79 -5.36 -38.48
CA THR A 56 11.68 -6.36 -37.40
C THR A 56 12.08 -7.77 -37.81
N GLY A 57 12.16 -8.05 -39.11
CA GLY A 57 12.33 -9.42 -39.63
C GLY A 57 11.11 -10.31 -39.45
N SER A 58 9.94 -9.75 -39.11
CA SER A 58 8.71 -10.51 -38.89
C SER A 58 8.19 -11.10 -40.20
N ALA A 59 8.03 -12.42 -40.25
CA ALA A 59 7.40 -13.11 -41.39
C ALA A 59 5.85 -13.04 -41.36
N LEU A 60 5.26 -12.38 -40.37
CA LEU A 60 3.80 -12.39 -40.16
C LEU A 60 3.15 -11.03 -40.44
N VAL A 61 3.81 -9.92 -40.09
CA VAL A 61 3.22 -8.59 -40.14
C VAL A 61 4.25 -7.53 -40.47
N THR A 62 3.85 -6.50 -41.20
CA THR A 62 4.64 -5.28 -41.45
C THR A 62 3.84 -4.03 -41.13
N ALA A 63 4.53 -2.96 -40.71
CA ALA A 63 3.92 -1.65 -40.42
C ALA A 63 4.01 -0.66 -41.58
N THR A 64 5.03 -0.80 -42.44
CA THR A 64 5.34 0.16 -43.52
C THR A 64 4.75 -0.27 -44.86
N GLY A 65 4.37 -1.55 -44.97
CA GLY A 65 3.97 -2.16 -46.23
C GLY A 65 5.16 -2.49 -47.13
N GLU A 66 6.39 -2.15 -46.74
CA GLU A 66 7.62 -2.55 -47.43
C GLU A 66 8.16 -3.81 -46.75
N VAL A 67 8.39 -4.87 -47.53
CA VAL A 67 8.88 -6.16 -47.04
C VAL A 67 10.15 -6.56 -47.77
N ASP A 68 11.10 -7.17 -47.05
CA ASP A 68 12.21 -7.87 -47.67
C ASP A 68 11.70 -9.17 -48.29
N VAL A 69 12.15 -9.44 -49.52
CA VAL A 69 11.79 -10.64 -50.28
C VAL A 69 13.04 -11.48 -50.46
N THR A 70 12.96 -12.74 -50.01
CA THR A 70 14.01 -13.73 -50.23
C THR A 70 13.44 -14.85 -51.07
N VAL A 71 14.11 -15.14 -52.19
CA VAL A 71 13.84 -16.31 -53.00
C VAL A 71 15.04 -17.25 -52.87
N GLU A 72 14.83 -18.43 -52.32
CA GLU A 72 15.88 -19.42 -52.07
C GLU A 72 15.74 -20.64 -52.99
N ARG A 73 16.87 -21.14 -53.48
CA ARG A 73 17.03 -22.41 -54.22
C ARG A 73 16.14 -22.59 -55.46
N ASP A 74 16.59 -22.02 -56.58
CA ASP A 74 15.99 -22.28 -57.89
C ASP A 74 17.00 -22.84 -58.91
N PRO A 75 17.40 -24.12 -58.77
CA PRO A 75 18.27 -24.76 -59.76
C PRO A 75 17.61 -24.71 -61.15
N GLY A 76 18.31 -24.11 -62.12
CA GLY A 76 17.85 -24.01 -63.50
C GLY A 76 16.99 -22.78 -63.82
N ALA A 77 16.61 -21.96 -62.83
CA ALA A 77 15.91 -20.70 -63.11
C ALA A 77 16.86 -19.60 -63.58
N THR A 78 16.43 -18.84 -64.59
CA THR A 78 17.12 -17.67 -65.15
C THR A 78 16.31 -16.38 -65.02
N ALA A 79 15.01 -16.46 -64.67
CA ALA A 79 14.16 -15.31 -64.38
C ALA A 79 13.04 -15.64 -63.38
N TRP A 80 12.53 -14.60 -62.69
CA TRP A 80 11.49 -14.70 -61.67
C TRP A 80 10.39 -13.67 -61.91
N CYS A 81 9.15 -14.08 -61.66
CA CYS A 81 7.97 -13.21 -61.71
C CYS A 81 7.30 -13.19 -60.33
N LEU A 82 7.28 -12.01 -59.68
CA LEU A 82 6.58 -11.81 -58.41
C LEU A 82 5.21 -11.18 -58.64
N LEU A 83 4.19 -11.75 -58.02
CA LEU A 83 2.81 -11.24 -58.06
C LEU A 83 2.29 -11.10 -56.63
N GLU A 84 1.54 -10.04 -56.36
CA GLU A 84 1.06 -9.69 -55.02
C GLU A 84 -0.44 -9.41 -55.09
N ARG A 85 -1.25 -10.05 -54.22
CA ARG A 85 -2.70 -9.81 -54.12
C ARG A 85 -3.22 -9.99 -52.70
N ALA A 86 -4.46 -9.54 -52.48
CA ALA A 86 -5.17 -9.78 -51.22
C ALA A 86 -5.37 -11.29 -51.00
N ALA A 87 -5.26 -11.74 -49.74
CA ALA A 87 -5.45 -13.15 -49.38
C ALA A 87 -6.84 -13.72 -49.68
N SER A 88 -7.84 -12.84 -49.84
CA SER A 88 -9.21 -13.19 -50.25
C SER A 88 -9.36 -13.42 -51.75
N GLU A 89 -8.39 -12.99 -52.56
CA GLU A 89 -8.41 -13.19 -54.01
C GLU A 89 -7.89 -14.59 -54.39
N PRO A 90 -8.35 -15.17 -55.51
CA PRO A 90 -7.83 -16.45 -55.97
C PRO A 90 -6.35 -16.34 -56.35
N SER A 91 -5.63 -17.47 -56.27
CA SER A 91 -4.25 -17.59 -56.74
C SER A 91 -4.11 -17.03 -58.16
N PRO A 92 -3.04 -16.28 -58.47
CA PRO A 92 -2.79 -15.80 -59.82
C PRO A 92 -2.73 -16.98 -60.81
N ALA A 93 -3.22 -16.74 -62.02
CA ALA A 93 -3.04 -17.67 -63.13
C ALA A 93 -1.55 -17.79 -63.47
N LEU A 94 -1.16 -18.94 -64.05
CA LEU A 94 0.20 -19.17 -64.54
C LEU A 94 0.57 -18.08 -65.58
N PRO A 95 1.61 -17.27 -65.34
CA PRO A 95 2.05 -16.28 -66.32
C PRO A 95 2.50 -16.92 -67.63
N ALA A 96 2.30 -16.22 -68.74
CA ALA A 96 2.88 -16.64 -70.02
C ALA A 96 4.41 -16.59 -69.93
N HIS A 97 5.10 -17.47 -70.66
CA HIS A 97 6.57 -17.54 -70.63
C HIS A 97 7.25 -16.22 -71.02
N ASP A 98 6.61 -15.43 -71.88
CA ASP A 98 7.03 -14.12 -72.36
C ASP A 98 6.43 -12.94 -71.58
N ASP A 99 5.78 -13.19 -70.44
CA ASP A 99 5.21 -12.14 -69.60
C ASP A 99 6.32 -11.18 -69.12
N PRO A 100 6.12 -9.85 -69.24
CA PRO A 100 7.11 -8.86 -68.83
C PRO A 100 7.43 -8.87 -67.32
N CYS A 101 6.65 -9.56 -66.49
CA CYS A 101 6.95 -9.71 -65.07
C CYS A 101 8.22 -10.53 -64.78
N PHE A 102 8.68 -11.37 -65.72
CA PHE A 102 9.90 -12.16 -65.54
C PHE A 102 11.16 -11.30 -65.65
N VAL A 103 11.83 -11.12 -64.51
CA VAL A 103 13.09 -10.36 -64.39
C VAL A 103 14.24 -11.26 -63.95
N ALA A 104 15.47 -10.91 -64.35
CA ALA A 104 16.67 -11.73 -64.10
C ALA A 104 17.06 -11.85 -62.62
N LEU A 105 16.56 -10.98 -61.75
CA LEU A 105 16.69 -11.10 -60.29
C LEU A 105 15.38 -10.64 -59.66
N PRO A 106 14.80 -11.40 -58.72
CA PRO A 106 13.64 -10.93 -57.98
C PRO A 106 14.03 -9.67 -57.19
N PRO A 107 13.12 -8.69 -57.04
CA PRO A 107 13.40 -7.51 -56.25
C PRO A 107 13.64 -7.92 -54.79
N ALA A 108 14.71 -7.41 -54.18
CA ALA A 108 15.03 -7.68 -52.78
C ALA A 108 13.99 -7.10 -51.81
N ARG A 109 13.18 -6.14 -52.28
CA ARG A 109 12.10 -5.51 -51.52
C ARG A 109 10.85 -5.37 -52.34
N LEU A 110 9.70 -5.50 -51.69
CA LEU A 110 8.39 -5.36 -52.30
C LEU A 110 7.52 -4.42 -51.47
N GLN A 111 6.87 -3.47 -52.14
CA GLN A 111 5.81 -2.66 -51.54
C GLN A 111 4.47 -3.38 -51.73
N LEU A 112 3.80 -3.70 -50.63
CA LEU A 112 2.45 -4.26 -50.62
C LEU A 112 1.45 -3.21 -51.08
N ALA A 113 0.47 -3.62 -51.89
CA ALA A 113 -0.44 -2.67 -52.53
C ALA A 113 -1.47 -2.04 -51.58
N ALA A 114 -1.84 -2.72 -50.48
CA ALA A 114 -2.83 -2.24 -49.52
C ALA A 114 -2.74 -2.95 -48.16
N LEU A 115 -3.36 -2.35 -47.14
CA LEU A 115 -3.53 -2.94 -45.80
C LEU A 115 -4.28 -4.28 -45.84
N GLY A 116 -4.08 -5.08 -44.79
CA GLY A 116 -4.70 -6.38 -44.60
C GLY A 116 -3.80 -7.55 -45.00
N GLN A 117 -4.36 -8.75 -45.01
CA GLN A 117 -3.60 -9.97 -45.30
C GLN A 117 -3.28 -10.07 -46.80
N ARG A 118 -1.99 -10.15 -47.13
CA ARG A 118 -1.46 -10.20 -48.49
C ARG A 118 -0.76 -11.53 -48.73
N VAL A 119 -0.71 -11.94 -49.99
CA VAL A 119 0.04 -13.12 -50.43
C VAL A 119 0.91 -12.68 -51.59
N VAL A 120 2.20 -13.01 -51.49
CA VAL A 120 3.17 -12.84 -52.55
C VAL A 120 3.39 -14.20 -53.18
N TRP A 121 3.33 -14.28 -54.50
CA TRP A 121 3.64 -15.46 -55.29
C TRP A 121 4.89 -15.22 -56.13
N ALA A 122 5.69 -16.27 -56.30
CA ALA A 122 6.85 -16.27 -57.17
C ALA A 122 6.75 -17.42 -58.19
N PHE A 123 6.90 -17.11 -59.47
CA PHE A 123 7.11 -18.09 -60.53
C PHE A 123 8.55 -18.01 -61.02
N ALA A 124 9.15 -19.15 -61.35
CA ALA A 124 10.50 -19.24 -61.90
C ALA A 124 10.44 -19.65 -63.39
N ARG A 125 11.36 -19.14 -64.20
CA ARG A 125 11.51 -19.47 -65.62
C ARG A 125 12.95 -19.86 -65.91
N ASP A 126 13.17 -20.91 -66.71
CA ASP A 126 14.51 -21.32 -67.16
C ASP A 126 14.98 -20.63 -68.45
N GLU A 127 16.16 -21.01 -68.94
CA GLU A 127 16.75 -20.50 -70.19
C GLU A 127 15.96 -20.91 -71.45
N ALA A 128 15.23 -22.03 -71.39
CA ALA A 128 14.36 -22.53 -72.46
C ALA A 128 12.93 -21.96 -72.40
N TRP A 129 12.70 -21.02 -71.48
CA TRP A 129 11.44 -20.32 -71.26
C TRP A 129 10.32 -21.20 -70.66
N ASN A 130 10.63 -22.35 -70.06
CA ASN A 130 9.64 -23.10 -69.30
C ASN A 130 9.37 -22.41 -67.96
N VAL A 131 8.10 -22.34 -67.57
CA VAL A 131 7.65 -21.69 -66.32
C VAL A 131 7.25 -22.75 -65.29
N SER A 132 7.67 -22.56 -64.05
CA SER A 132 7.31 -23.42 -62.92
C SER A 132 5.79 -23.63 -62.84
N ALA A 133 5.34 -24.90 -62.84
CA ALA A 133 3.92 -25.23 -62.90
C ALA A 133 3.11 -24.75 -61.67
N THR A 134 3.76 -24.61 -60.52
CA THR A 134 3.17 -24.07 -59.29
C THR A 134 4.06 -22.95 -58.75
N PRO A 135 3.47 -21.85 -58.24
CA PRO A 135 4.25 -20.79 -57.63
C PRO A 135 4.74 -21.14 -56.23
N GLY A 136 5.87 -20.56 -55.83
CA GLY A 136 6.17 -20.33 -54.42
C GLY A 136 5.23 -19.27 -53.86
N SER A 137 4.86 -19.35 -52.58
CA SER A 137 4.00 -18.34 -51.96
C SER A 137 4.37 -18.04 -50.52
N ALA A 138 4.30 -16.78 -50.12
CA ALA A 138 4.46 -16.33 -48.74
C ALA A 138 3.34 -15.38 -48.34
N ARG A 139 2.87 -15.47 -47.09
CA ARG A 139 1.80 -14.65 -46.55
C ARG A 139 2.36 -13.66 -45.54
N ILE A 140 1.88 -12.42 -45.60
CA ILE A 140 2.18 -11.40 -44.60
C ILE A 140 1.00 -10.45 -44.48
N GLU A 141 0.77 -9.91 -43.29
CA GLU A 141 -0.27 -8.91 -43.08
C GLU A 141 0.32 -7.51 -42.99
N TRP A 142 -0.19 -6.57 -43.79
CA TRP A 142 0.14 -5.17 -43.58
C TRP A 142 -0.87 -4.57 -42.62
N ARG A 143 -0.42 -4.27 -41.40
CA ARG A 143 -1.21 -3.56 -40.40
C ARG A 143 -0.54 -2.24 -40.06
N GLU A 144 -1.32 -1.18 -39.87
CA GLU A 144 -0.75 0.12 -39.49
C GLU A 144 -0.05 0.07 -38.12
N ASP A 145 -0.46 -0.86 -37.25
CA ASP A 145 0.11 -1.10 -35.92
C ASP A 145 1.33 -2.03 -35.94
N GLY A 146 1.70 -2.62 -37.08
CA GLY A 146 2.80 -3.58 -37.17
C GLY A 146 2.64 -4.82 -36.29
N GLY A 147 1.41 -5.14 -35.84
CA GLY A 147 1.14 -6.23 -34.89
C GLY A 147 1.52 -5.92 -33.43
N LEU A 148 1.72 -4.64 -33.09
CA LEU A 148 1.92 -4.21 -31.71
C LEU A 148 0.68 -4.48 -30.85
N ALA A 149 0.87 -4.52 -29.53
CA ALA A 149 -0.25 -4.47 -28.60
C ALA A 149 -1.10 -3.20 -28.81
N ALA A 150 -2.38 -3.27 -28.43
CA ALA A 150 -3.25 -2.10 -28.45
C ALA A 150 -2.71 -1.00 -27.53
N PHE A 151 -2.94 0.26 -27.90
CA PHE A 151 -2.62 1.44 -27.08
C PHE A 151 -1.14 1.58 -26.69
N VAL A 152 -0.23 1.20 -27.59
CA VAL A 152 1.22 1.43 -27.45
C VAL A 152 1.57 2.82 -27.98
N TRP A 153 2.34 3.59 -27.21
CA TRP A 153 2.87 4.88 -27.64
C TRP A 153 3.91 4.73 -28.75
N VAL A 154 3.60 5.24 -29.93
CA VAL A 154 4.47 5.19 -31.13
C VAL A 154 5.01 6.56 -31.56
N GLY A 155 4.44 7.67 -31.05
CA GLY A 155 5.01 9.02 -31.25
C GLY A 155 5.13 9.49 -32.71
N ARG A 156 4.31 8.96 -33.63
CA ARG A 156 4.46 9.15 -35.08
C ARG A 156 3.83 10.43 -35.64
N ALA A 157 3.04 11.16 -34.86
CA ALA A 157 2.26 12.30 -35.36
C ALA A 157 3.08 13.60 -35.57
N GLY A 158 4.36 13.61 -35.17
CA GLY A 158 5.20 14.81 -35.29
C GLY A 158 5.05 15.80 -34.13
N ASP A 159 4.28 15.45 -33.11
CA ASP A 159 4.18 16.14 -31.82
C ASP A 159 4.47 15.15 -30.66
N ALA A 160 4.18 15.54 -29.42
CA ALA A 160 4.27 14.71 -28.23
C ALA A 160 2.93 14.65 -27.47
N ALA A 161 1.81 14.96 -28.12
CA ALA A 161 0.52 15.09 -27.46
C ALA A 161 -0.10 13.71 -27.20
N PHE A 162 -0.47 13.43 -25.93
CA PHE A 162 -1.20 12.22 -25.55
C PHE A 162 -2.56 12.16 -26.26
N SER A 163 -3.20 13.33 -26.41
CA SER A 163 -4.52 13.47 -27.03
C SER A 163 -4.56 13.22 -28.54
N ASN A 164 -3.41 13.14 -29.22
CA ASN A 164 -3.36 12.92 -30.66
C ASN A 164 -3.46 11.41 -30.97
N PRO A 165 -4.54 10.94 -31.63
CA PRO A 165 -4.72 9.52 -31.91
C PRO A 165 -3.58 8.94 -32.76
N ALA A 166 -2.96 9.73 -33.64
CA ALA A 166 -1.87 9.27 -34.50
C ALA A 166 -0.56 8.92 -33.75
N ASN A 167 -0.47 9.23 -32.45
CA ASN A 167 0.64 8.81 -31.60
C ASN A 167 0.45 7.42 -30.95
N TRP A 168 -0.69 6.78 -31.16
CA TRP A 168 -1.03 5.46 -30.58
C TRP A 168 -1.09 4.38 -31.65
N SER A 169 -0.66 3.16 -31.32
CA SER A 169 -0.66 2.00 -32.23
C SER A 169 -2.03 1.73 -32.85
N THR A 170 -3.11 1.95 -32.10
CA THR A 170 -4.51 1.75 -32.53
C THR A 170 -5.10 2.93 -33.31
N ARG A 171 -4.38 4.04 -33.43
CA ARG A 171 -4.91 5.33 -33.91
C ARG A 171 -6.13 5.84 -33.15
N VAL A 172 -6.25 5.43 -31.89
CA VAL A 172 -7.29 5.84 -30.95
C VAL A 172 -6.61 6.19 -29.63
N VAL A 173 -7.02 7.30 -29.02
CA VAL A 173 -6.51 7.69 -27.69
C VAL A 173 -7.03 6.71 -26.64
N PRO A 174 -6.18 6.14 -25.78
CA PRO A 174 -6.59 5.22 -24.72
C PRO A 174 -7.61 5.90 -23.78
N GLY A 175 -8.71 5.20 -23.49
CA GLY A 175 -9.75 5.65 -22.57
C GLY A 175 -9.69 4.98 -21.19
N PRO A 176 -10.69 5.22 -20.33
CA PRO A 176 -10.69 4.80 -18.91
C PRO A 176 -10.61 3.29 -18.64
N THR A 177 -10.77 2.45 -19.65
CA THR A 177 -10.65 0.98 -19.56
C THR A 177 -9.37 0.44 -20.18
N ASP A 178 -8.61 1.29 -20.87
CA ASP A 178 -7.50 0.88 -21.71
C ASP A 178 -6.17 1.02 -20.96
N LEU A 179 -5.27 0.06 -21.16
CA LEU A 179 -3.90 0.14 -20.67
C LEU A 179 -3.05 0.93 -21.67
N ALA A 180 -2.64 2.16 -21.33
CA ALA A 180 -1.71 2.92 -22.15
C ALA A 180 -0.27 2.45 -21.88
N ARG A 181 0.38 1.91 -22.91
CA ARG A 181 1.69 1.22 -22.80
C ARG A 181 2.80 2.01 -23.48
N PHE A 182 3.95 2.11 -22.82
CA PHE A 182 5.18 2.74 -23.28
C PHE A 182 6.32 1.72 -23.18
N ASP A 183 6.84 1.20 -24.30
CA ASP A 183 7.76 0.06 -24.29
C ASP A 183 8.93 0.12 -25.28
N GLY A 184 9.20 1.31 -25.84
CA GLY A 184 10.36 1.58 -26.70
C GLY A 184 10.05 1.64 -28.20
N HIS A 185 8.83 1.31 -28.63
CA HIS A 185 8.40 1.35 -30.05
C HIS A 185 8.11 2.76 -30.60
N CYS A 186 8.41 3.80 -29.83
CA CYS A 186 8.22 5.22 -30.15
C CYS A 186 9.24 5.82 -31.13
N GLY A 187 10.21 5.01 -31.60
CA GLY A 187 11.25 5.47 -32.53
C GLY A 187 12.01 6.68 -31.98
N ALA A 188 12.08 7.76 -32.76
CA ALA A 188 12.79 8.97 -32.37
C ALA A 188 12.03 9.89 -31.38
N ARG A 189 10.74 9.62 -31.10
CA ARG A 189 9.86 10.51 -30.33
C ARG A 189 9.19 9.77 -29.18
N CYS A 190 10.00 9.50 -28.17
CA CYS A 190 9.55 8.76 -27.01
C CYS A 190 8.92 9.61 -25.91
N ASP A 191 9.14 10.92 -25.89
CA ASP A 191 8.47 11.79 -24.94
C ASP A 191 6.98 11.95 -25.26
N CYS A 192 6.17 11.97 -24.21
CA CYS A 192 4.72 12.13 -24.27
C CYS A 192 4.28 13.19 -23.25
N THR A 193 3.32 14.03 -23.61
CA THR A 193 2.73 15.07 -22.76
C THR A 193 1.24 14.85 -22.68
N ILE A 194 0.72 14.69 -21.47
CA ILE A 194 -0.70 14.75 -21.16
C ILE A 194 -1.13 16.21 -21.30
N ASP A 195 -1.62 16.56 -22.48
CA ASP A 195 -1.92 17.92 -22.93
C ASP A 195 -3.37 18.34 -22.64
N LEU A 196 -4.21 17.39 -22.24
CA LEU A 196 -5.61 17.57 -21.81
C LEU A 196 -5.89 16.68 -20.58
N PRO A 197 -6.96 16.96 -19.79
CA PRO A 197 -7.36 16.08 -18.70
C PRO A 197 -7.60 14.66 -19.23
N THR A 198 -6.91 13.67 -18.66
CA THR A 198 -6.83 12.31 -19.22
C THR A 198 -7.23 11.26 -18.20
N SER A 199 -7.98 10.25 -18.65
CA SER A 199 -8.36 9.09 -17.86
C SER A 199 -8.08 7.80 -18.63
N VAL A 200 -7.33 6.88 -18.01
CA VAL A 200 -6.93 5.59 -18.59
C VAL A 200 -7.20 4.44 -17.64
N GLY A 201 -7.34 3.22 -18.14
CA GLY A 201 -7.48 2.01 -17.30
C GLY A 201 -6.21 1.64 -16.55
N GLY A 202 -5.05 1.98 -17.11
CA GLY A 202 -3.72 1.78 -16.52
C GLY A 202 -2.62 2.51 -17.29
N LEU A 203 -1.45 2.66 -16.66
CA LEU A 203 -0.21 3.11 -17.29
C LEU A 203 0.89 2.07 -17.12
N ASP A 204 1.53 1.64 -18.21
CA ASP A 204 2.69 0.72 -18.18
C ASP A 204 3.89 1.36 -18.90
N LEU A 205 4.87 1.84 -18.12
CA LEU A 205 6.17 2.28 -18.61
C LEU A 205 7.16 1.12 -18.49
N ALA A 206 7.24 0.31 -19.53
CA ALA A 206 8.06 -0.89 -19.56
C ALA A 206 9.57 -0.58 -19.50
N ALA A 207 10.38 -1.58 -19.11
CA ALA A 207 11.81 -1.41 -18.85
C ALA A 207 12.61 -0.79 -20.01
N GLY A 208 12.20 -1.06 -21.26
CA GLY A 208 12.86 -0.55 -22.46
C GLY A 208 12.46 0.88 -22.86
N TYR A 209 11.50 1.50 -22.18
CA TYR A 209 11.03 2.85 -22.53
C TYR A 209 12.07 3.92 -22.14
N PRO A 210 12.58 4.72 -23.09
CA PRO A 210 13.61 5.72 -22.79
C PRO A 210 13.04 7.12 -22.52
N GLY A 211 11.75 7.33 -22.76
CA GLY A 211 11.13 8.66 -22.78
C GLY A 211 10.61 9.13 -21.42
N THR A 212 10.05 10.33 -21.44
CA THR A 212 9.31 10.93 -20.33
C THR A 212 7.83 11.07 -20.67
N LEU A 213 6.95 10.49 -19.85
CA LEU A 213 5.54 10.82 -19.80
C LEU A 213 5.35 12.00 -18.83
N ARG A 214 4.95 13.16 -19.36
CA ARG A 214 4.81 14.41 -18.62
C ARG A 214 3.34 14.75 -18.42
N GLN A 215 2.93 15.01 -17.20
CA GLN A 215 1.68 15.70 -16.91
C GLN A 215 1.81 17.15 -17.38
N GLY A 216 0.91 17.64 -18.24
CA GLY A 216 0.87 19.04 -18.61
C GLY A 216 0.45 19.96 -17.45
N LEU A 217 0.81 21.24 -17.52
CA LEU A 217 0.33 22.25 -16.57
C LEU A 217 -1.21 22.32 -16.60
N GLY A 218 -1.84 22.28 -15.42
CA GLY A 218 -3.29 22.32 -15.29
C GLY A 218 -4.03 21.03 -15.70
N GLN A 219 -3.33 19.96 -16.09
CA GLN A 219 -3.94 18.74 -16.63
C GLN A 219 -4.02 17.64 -15.57
N THR A 220 -5.23 17.19 -15.24
CA THR A 220 -5.43 16.05 -14.32
C THR A 220 -5.16 14.72 -15.01
N LEU A 221 -4.70 13.73 -14.24
CA LEU A 221 -4.54 12.36 -14.70
C LEU A 221 -5.28 11.41 -13.75
N THR A 222 -6.23 10.65 -14.29
CA THR A 222 -6.89 9.56 -13.56
C THR A 222 -6.46 8.22 -14.16
N VAL A 223 -6.08 7.28 -13.30
CA VAL A 223 -5.68 5.92 -13.67
C VAL A 223 -6.62 4.94 -12.99
N GLY A 224 -7.15 4.00 -13.75
CA GLY A 224 -8.07 2.97 -13.29
C GLY A 224 -7.41 1.87 -12.46
N GLY A 225 -8.15 0.77 -12.26
CA GLY A 225 -7.74 -0.35 -11.39
C GLY A 225 -6.49 -1.10 -11.84
N SER A 226 -6.05 -0.96 -13.10
CA SER A 226 -4.78 -1.57 -13.55
C SER A 226 -3.57 -0.82 -12.99
N GLY A 227 -3.76 0.39 -12.47
CA GLY A 227 -2.72 1.15 -11.78
C GLY A 227 -1.61 1.67 -12.70
N ILE A 228 -0.49 2.03 -12.09
CA ILE A 228 0.72 2.52 -12.73
C ILE A 228 1.85 1.53 -12.49
N VAL A 229 2.48 1.05 -13.57
CA VAL A 229 3.70 0.24 -13.54
C VAL A 229 4.84 1.03 -14.19
N ILE A 230 5.95 1.19 -13.48
CA ILE A 230 7.16 1.85 -13.98
C ILE A 230 8.33 0.89 -13.80
N ALA A 231 8.76 0.31 -14.92
CA ALA A 231 9.97 -0.49 -15.03
C ALA A 231 11.09 0.28 -15.78
N GLY A 232 10.73 1.28 -16.59
CA GLY A 232 11.66 2.13 -17.34
C GLY A 232 11.14 3.57 -17.49
N GLY A 233 11.92 4.42 -18.16
CA GLY A 233 11.54 5.81 -18.45
C GLY A 233 11.29 6.69 -17.23
N THR A 234 10.57 7.80 -17.45
CA THR A 234 10.17 8.73 -16.38
C THR A 234 8.69 9.10 -16.48
N LEU A 235 7.94 8.98 -15.40
CA LEU A 235 6.66 9.66 -15.21
C LEU A 235 6.93 10.96 -14.43
N ARG A 236 6.63 12.11 -15.01
CA ARG A 236 6.80 13.43 -14.39
C ARG A 236 5.46 14.12 -14.21
N GLY A 237 5.01 14.21 -12.98
CA GLY A 237 3.89 15.04 -12.55
C GLY A 237 4.20 16.53 -12.64
N SER A 238 3.14 17.32 -12.52
CA SER A 238 3.12 18.77 -12.64
C SER A 238 2.36 19.37 -11.45
N ASP A 239 1.44 20.31 -11.67
CA ASP A 239 0.74 21.11 -10.67
C ASP A 239 -0.72 20.70 -10.43
N SER A 240 -1.17 19.61 -11.04
CA SER A 240 -2.55 19.14 -10.99
C SER A 240 -2.65 17.72 -10.40
N PRO A 241 -3.80 17.35 -9.78
CA PRO A 241 -3.96 16.04 -9.18
C PRO A 241 -3.67 14.86 -10.11
N ILE A 242 -3.06 13.82 -9.55
CA ILE A 242 -2.94 12.49 -10.13
C ILE A 242 -3.73 11.54 -9.22
N ASP A 243 -4.72 10.85 -9.77
CA ASP A 243 -5.58 9.92 -9.06
C ASP A 243 -5.38 8.50 -9.59
N VAL A 244 -5.03 7.56 -8.71
CA VAL A 244 -4.71 6.17 -9.07
C VAL A 244 -5.62 5.22 -8.29
N ASN A 245 -6.61 4.69 -9.00
CA ASN A 245 -7.61 3.75 -8.51
C ASN A 245 -7.10 2.30 -8.36
N GLY A 246 -5.78 2.12 -8.35
CA GLY A 246 -5.09 0.84 -8.32
C GLY A 246 -3.71 0.98 -7.67
N ASN A 247 -2.78 0.10 -8.04
CA ASN A 247 -1.42 0.10 -7.47
C ASN A 247 -0.46 1.00 -8.26
N VAL A 248 0.50 1.61 -7.55
CA VAL A 248 1.68 2.23 -8.14
C VAL A 248 2.88 1.34 -7.84
N THR A 249 3.46 0.74 -8.88
CA THR A 249 4.59 -0.19 -8.77
C THR A 249 5.79 0.32 -9.53
N LEU A 250 6.90 0.57 -8.82
CA LEU A 250 8.18 0.94 -9.38
C LEU A 250 9.16 -0.23 -9.17
N SER A 251 9.55 -0.85 -10.28
CA SER A 251 10.64 -1.84 -10.33
C SER A 251 11.90 -1.27 -11.00
N GLY A 252 11.76 -0.13 -11.67
CA GLY A 252 12.82 0.63 -12.32
C GLY A 252 12.34 2.04 -12.64
N GLY A 253 13.02 2.74 -13.56
CA GLY A 253 12.64 4.09 -14.00
C GLY A 253 12.56 5.12 -12.87
N ARG A 254 11.82 6.21 -13.12
CA ARG A 254 11.64 7.33 -12.19
C ARG A 254 10.21 7.84 -12.18
N PHE A 255 9.63 8.04 -11.00
CA PHE A 255 8.37 8.76 -10.83
C PHE A 255 8.62 10.04 -10.04
N GLU A 256 8.46 11.19 -10.69
CA GLU A 256 8.40 12.49 -10.04
C GLU A 256 6.92 12.84 -9.84
N SER A 257 6.46 12.82 -8.58
CA SER A 257 5.06 13.09 -8.25
C SER A 257 4.68 14.54 -8.53
N THR A 258 3.38 14.77 -8.68
CA THR A 258 2.79 16.11 -8.76
C THR A 258 3.08 16.94 -7.50
N SER A 259 3.17 18.26 -7.65
CA SER A 259 3.19 19.23 -6.55
C SER A 259 1.80 19.47 -5.94
N ALA A 260 0.73 18.95 -6.52
CA ALA A 260 -0.61 18.92 -5.96
C ALA A 260 -0.80 17.64 -5.12
N THR A 261 -1.84 16.85 -5.40
CA THR A 261 -2.16 15.61 -4.70
C THR A 261 -1.95 14.40 -5.61
N LEU A 262 -1.18 13.42 -5.14
CA LEU A 262 -1.19 12.06 -5.65
C LEU A 262 -2.09 11.21 -4.73
N SER A 263 -3.25 10.80 -5.22
CA SER A 263 -4.14 9.85 -4.53
C SER A 263 -3.87 8.43 -5.02
N ILE A 264 -3.75 7.49 -4.08
CA ILE A 264 -3.60 6.06 -4.36
C ILE A 264 -4.62 5.31 -3.52
N GLY A 265 -5.53 4.63 -4.21
CA GLY A 265 -6.63 3.92 -3.59
C GLY A 265 -7.86 3.97 -4.46
N LEU A 266 -8.79 3.05 -4.21
CA LEU A 266 -10.10 3.06 -4.83
C LEU A 266 -11.13 3.21 -3.73
N THR A 267 -12.00 4.20 -3.86
CA THR A 267 -13.04 4.49 -2.87
C THR A 267 -14.28 3.60 -3.03
N THR A 268 -14.20 2.48 -3.75
CA THR A 268 -15.31 1.52 -3.89
C THR A 268 -15.31 0.55 -2.72
N GLU A 269 -16.51 0.14 -2.27
CA GLU A 269 -16.72 -0.78 -1.13
C GLU A 269 -16.32 -2.23 -1.43
N THR A 270 -15.22 -2.45 -2.14
CA THR A 270 -14.68 -3.76 -2.46
C THR A 270 -13.24 -3.74 -1.99
N ASN A 271 -12.92 -4.44 -0.90
CA ASN A 271 -11.58 -4.55 -0.28
C ASN A 271 -10.45 -4.42 -1.32
N ASN A 272 -9.98 -3.20 -1.56
CA ASN A 272 -8.99 -2.96 -2.61
C ASN A 272 -7.65 -2.71 -1.94
N THR A 273 -6.64 -3.44 -2.36
CA THR A 273 -5.24 -3.18 -1.97
C THR A 273 -4.64 -2.26 -3.02
N GLY A 274 -5.01 -0.98 -2.98
CA GLY A 274 -4.22 0.07 -3.61
C GLY A 274 -2.94 0.30 -2.81
N GLY A 275 -1.86 0.75 -3.43
CA GLY A 275 -0.59 0.82 -2.71
C GLY A 275 0.55 1.39 -3.52
N LEU A 276 1.61 1.77 -2.81
CA LEU A 276 2.87 2.20 -3.40
C LEU A 276 3.94 1.14 -3.11
N THR A 277 4.40 0.47 -4.17
CA THR A 277 5.52 -0.48 -4.10
C THR A 277 6.70 0.10 -4.86
N VAL A 278 7.84 0.29 -4.18
CA VAL A 278 9.13 0.71 -4.76
C VAL A 278 10.16 -0.38 -4.48
N SER A 279 10.22 -1.36 -5.37
CA SER A 279 11.21 -2.46 -5.33
C SER A 279 12.48 -2.13 -6.12
N GLY A 280 12.41 -1.12 -7.00
CA GLY A 280 13.54 -0.53 -7.72
C GLY A 280 13.18 0.84 -8.30
N GLY A 281 14.13 1.47 -8.99
CA GLY A 281 13.93 2.83 -9.54
C GLY A 281 13.95 3.94 -8.49
N GLN A 282 13.30 5.06 -8.79
CA GLN A 282 13.26 6.24 -7.91
C GLN A 282 11.87 6.89 -7.87
N PHE A 283 11.27 6.90 -6.68
CA PHE A 283 10.11 7.77 -6.38
C PHE A 283 10.59 9.10 -5.79
N VAL A 284 10.12 10.21 -6.36
CA VAL A 284 10.40 11.58 -5.91
C VAL A 284 9.06 12.26 -5.60
N ALA A 285 8.74 12.39 -4.31
CA ALA A 285 7.44 12.94 -3.88
C ALA A 285 7.24 14.43 -4.25
N GLY A 286 8.32 15.18 -4.44
CA GLY A 286 8.25 16.63 -4.67
C GLY A 286 7.69 17.38 -3.47
N THR A 287 6.97 18.47 -3.73
CA THR A 287 6.32 19.30 -2.69
C THR A 287 4.85 18.95 -2.47
N GLY A 288 4.32 17.94 -3.16
CA GLY A 288 2.91 17.57 -3.11
C GLY A 288 2.51 16.80 -1.86
N THR A 289 1.25 16.35 -1.87
CA THR A 289 0.67 15.47 -0.86
C THR A 289 0.44 14.09 -1.44
N LEU A 290 0.93 13.06 -0.76
CA LEU A 290 0.54 11.67 -1.03
C LEU A 290 -0.66 11.33 -0.15
N VAL A 291 -1.75 10.86 -0.75
CA VAL A 291 -2.97 10.44 -0.07
C VAL A 291 -3.19 8.95 -0.32
N PHE A 292 -3.43 8.19 0.75
CA PHE A 292 -4.03 6.86 0.64
C PHE A 292 -5.50 6.94 1.02
N ASP A 293 -6.39 6.64 0.08
CA ASP A 293 -7.85 6.78 0.21
C ASP A 293 -8.62 5.49 -0.15
N GLY A 294 -7.93 4.34 -0.10
CA GLY A 294 -8.53 3.03 -0.28
C GLY A 294 -9.69 2.78 0.70
N SER A 295 -10.74 2.13 0.22
CA SER A 295 -11.92 1.80 1.01
C SER A 295 -12.02 0.30 1.27
N LYS A 296 -12.49 -0.04 2.46
CA LYS A 296 -12.89 -1.39 2.83
C LYS A 296 -14.31 -1.67 2.31
N GLY A 297 -14.62 -2.94 2.06
CA GLY A 297 -15.93 -3.46 1.67
C GLY A 297 -16.65 -4.32 2.72
N GLY A 298 -15.99 -4.61 3.85
CA GLY A 298 -16.55 -5.34 4.99
C GLY A 298 -15.48 -6.20 5.69
N GLY A 299 -15.77 -6.64 6.92
CA GLY A 299 -14.90 -7.52 7.72
C GLY A 299 -14.14 -6.82 8.86
N LEU A 300 -13.35 -7.56 9.62
CA LEU A 300 -12.47 -6.98 10.65
C LEU A 300 -11.04 -6.85 10.06
N TRP A 301 -10.30 -5.78 10.40
CA TRP A 301 -8.89 -5.54 9.99
C TRP A 301 -8.57 -5.88 8.53
N THR A 302 -9.06 -5.05 7.62
CA THR A 302 -8.77 -5.17 6.20
C THR A 302 -7.66 -4.22 5.80
N GLU A 303 -6.57 -4.76 5.30
CA GLU A 303 -5.57 -3.98 4.59
C GLU A 303 -6.18 -3.47 3.28
N VAL A 304 -6.33 -2.14 3.18
CA VAL A 304 -6.84 -1.46 1.99
C VAL A 304 -5.82 -0.52 1.37
N ALA A 305 -4.70 -0.33 2.06
CA ALA A 305 -3.56 0.36 1.50
C ALA A 305 -2.24 -0.25 1.99
N ARG A 306 -1.21 -0.17 1.15
CA ARG A 306 0.13 -0.65 1.46
C ARG A 306 1.24 0.27 0.96
N ILE A 307 2.30 0.42 1.75
CA ILE A 307 3.57 1.02 1.33
C ILE A 307 4.68 0.01 1.55
N ASP A 308 5.29 -0.43 0.44
CA ASP A 308 6.48 -1.29 0.45
C ASP A 308 7.61 -0.59 -0.30
N ALA A 309 8.69 -0.25 0.38
CA ALA A 309 9.84 0.40 -0.23
C ALA A 309 11.15 -0.17 0.31
N VAL A 310 12.04 -0.59 -0.60
CA VAL A 310 13.36 -1.15 -0.25
C VAL A 310 14.36 -0.08 0.21
N ALA A 311 14.05 1.19 0.01
CA ALA A 311 14.84 2.34 0.46
C ALA A 311 13.93 3.37 1.15
N PRO A 312 14.49 4.25 2.00
CA PRO A 312 13.68 5.25 2.71
C PRO A 312 12.88 6.15 1.76
N LEU A 313 11.57 6.20 1.95
CA LEU A 313 10.65 7.02 1.17
C LEU A 313 10.54 8.40 1.81
N VAL A 314 11.05 9.43 1.12
CA VAL A 314 10.96 10.82 1.61
C VAL A 314 9.74 11.50 0.99
N LEU A 315 8.77 11.85 1.83
CA LEU A 315 7.51 12.49 1.47
C LEU A 315 7.46 13.90 2.04
N ASN A 316 6.84 14.84 1.32
CA ASN A 316 6.57 16.16 1.87
C ASN A 316 5.39 16.10 2.86
N ARG A 317 4.21 15.72 2.37
CA ARG A 317 3.00 15.52 3.18
C ARG A 317 2.40 14.14 2.91
N LEU A 318 1.98 13.46 3.96
CA LEU A 318 1.30 12.17 3.89
C LEU A 318 -0.08 12.30 4.55
N VAL A 319 -1.12 11.93 3.82
CA VAL A 319 -2.48 11.84 4.33
C VAL A 319 -2.92 10.37 4.26
N VAL A 320 -3.38 9.85 5.38
CA VAL A 320 -3.95 8.52 5.48
C VAL A 320 -5.44 8.70 5.72
N SER A 321 -6.24 8.31 4.74
CA SER A 321 -7.69 8.50 4.69
C SER A 321 -8.36 7.21 4.24
N VAL A 322 -7.83 6.08 4.73
CA VAL A 322 -8.36 4.75 4.38
C VAL A 322 -9.71 4.56 5.04
N ARG A 323 -10.73 4.35 4.22
CA ARG A 323 -12.12 4.49 4.64
C ARG A 323 -12.73 3.17 5.08
N ASP A 324 -13.44 3.19 6.19
CA ASP A 324 -14.42 2.16 6.53
C ASP A 324 -15.86 2.70 6.36
N PRO A 325 -16.60 2.28 5.34
CA PRO A 325 -18.01 2.66 5.18
C PRO A 325 -18.93 2.02 6.22
N GLU A 326 -18.47 0.98 6.95
CA GLU A 326 -19.33 0.18 7.81
C GLU A 326 -19.63 0.90 9.14
N THR A 327 -20.85 1.43 9.25
CA THR A 327 -21.32 2.18 10.43
C THR A 327 -21.97 1.29 11.50
N THR A 328 -22.19 0.00 11.23
CA THR A 328 -23.07 -0.89 12.01
C THR A 328 -22.38 -1.56 13.20
N GLN A 329 -21.05 -1.71 13.19
CA GLN A 329 -20.29 -2.27 14.32
C GLN A 329 -19.39 -1.26 15.05
N GLY A 330 -19.37 0.00 14.61
CA GLY A 330 -18.62 1.08 15.27
C GLY A 330 -17.10 0.89 15.28
N GLN A 331 -16.58 -0.11 14.57
CA GLN A 331 -15.16 -0.44 14.49
C GLN A 331 -14.69 -0.10 13.09
N ASN A 332 -13.69 0.78 12.95
CA ASN A 332 -13.06 0.96 11.66
C ASN A 332 -11.84 0.04 11.53
N GLY A 333 -12.03 -0.95 10.65
CA GLY A 333 -11.06 -1.98 10.36
C GLY A 333 -10.19 -1.65 9.16
N ALA A 334 -10.25 -0.44 8.59
CA ALA A 334 -9.45 -0.08 7.44
C ALA A 334 -7.99 0.17 7.85
N VAL A 335 -7.06 -0.49 7.17
CA VAL A 335 -5.65 -0.50 7.54
C VAL A 335 -4.78 -0.04 6.37
N LEU A 336 -3.88 0.89 6.67
CA LEU A 336 -2.68 1.15 5.87
C LEU A 336 -1.50 0.38 6.47
N ARG A 337 -0.95 -0.57 5.70
CA ARG A 337 0.23 -1.34 6.10
C ARG A 337 1.52 -0.73 5.55
N LEU A 338 2.51 -0.55 6.40
CA LEU A 338 3.90 -0.36 5.99
C LEU A 338 4.60 -1.72 6.08
N GLY A 339 5.32 -2.09 5.03
CA GLY A 339 6.23 -3.25 5.04
C GLY A 339 7.18 -3.21 6.23
N ALA A 340 7.60 -4.40 6.71
CA ALA A 340 8.43 -4.51 7.90
C ALA A 340 9.74 -3.69 7.82
N ASP A 341 10.36 -3.68 6.64
CA ASP A 341 11.60 -2.93 6.36
C ASP A 341 11.35 -1.54 5.76
N THR A 342 10.08 -1.16 5.56
CA THR A 342 9.71 0.13 4.98
C THR A 342 9.92 1.24 6.00
N ARG A 343 10.76 2.21 5.63
CA ARG A 343 10.97 3.45 6.38
C ARG A 343 10.42 4.64 5.62
N VAL A 344 9.41 5.31 6.17
CA VAL A 344 8.82 6.53 5.59
C VAL A 344 9.29 7.74 6.38
N ILE A 345 9.74 8.79 5.68
CA ILE A 345 10.12 10.07 6.28
C ILE A 345 9.16 11.14 5.78
N VAL A 346 8.37 11.73 6.67
CA VAL A 346 7.42 12.81 6.37
C VAL A 346 7.99 14.15 6.80
N GLN A 347 8.25 15.04 5.86
CA GLN A 347 8.96 16.30 6.08
C GLN A 347 8.09 17.38 6.73
N SER A 348 6.85 17.55 6.28
CA SER A 348 5.99 18.70 6.64
C SER A 348 4.79 18.33 7.50
N GLU A 349 3.99 17.35 7.10
CA GLU A 349 2.79 16.98 7.86
C GLU A 349 2.37 15.54 7.61
N LEU A 350 2.08 14.82 8.69
CA LEU A 350 1.34 13.57 8.68
C LEU A 350 -0.09 13.86 9.14
N THR A 351 -1.07 13.62 8.27
CA THR A 351 -2.49 13.74 8.60
C THR A 351 -3.13 12.36 8.60
N LEU A 352 -3.68 11.93 9.74
CA LEU A 352 -4.50 10.73 9.83
C LEU A 352 -5.96 11.15 9.85
N ARG A 353 -6.71 10.81 8.81
CA ARG A 353 -8.13 11.12 8.70
C ARG A 353 -9.01 9.97 9.14
N ASP A 354 -8.61 8.78 8.74
CA ASP A 354 -9.34 7.55 8.95
C ASP A 354 -8.40 6.34 8.94
N GLY A 355 -8.78 5.30 9.67
CA GLY A 355 -8.12 4.00 9.71
C GLY A 355 -6.94 3.90 10.67
N LYS A 356 -6.28 2.74 10.59
CA LYS A 356 -5.14 2.33 11.43
C LYS A 356 -3.86 2.19 10.61
N LEU A 357 -2.74 2.57 11.20
CA LEU A 357 -1.40 2.30 10.68
C LEU A 357 -0.85 0.99 11.26
N VAL A 358 -0.28 0.11 10.44
CA VAL A 358 0.35 -1.12 10.93
C VAL A 358 1.68 -1.42 10.24
N GLY A 359 2.62 -2.05 10.98
CA GLY A 359 3.94 -2.39 10.47
C GLY A 359 4.85 -1.18 10.25
N GLY A 360 6.11 -1.42 9.86
CA GLY A 360 7.12 -0.39 9.60
C GLY A 360 7.26 0.69 10.68
N ALA A 361 7.82 1.84 10.30
CA ALA A 361 7.90 3.04 11.13
C ALA A 361 7.81 4.30 10.28
N ILE A 362 7.27 5.39 10.85
CA ILE A 362 7.24 6.70 10.21
C ILE A 362 8.11 7.67 10.99
N GLU A 363 9.08 8.30 10.33
CA GLU A 363 9.80 9.44 10.88
C GLU A 363 9.11 10.74 10.49
N LEU A 364 8.69 11.49 11.50
CA LEU A 364 8.00 12.75 11.32
C LEU A 364 8.93 13.92 11.66
N ARG A 365 9.22 14.75 10.65
CA ARG A 365 9.98 16.00 10.79
C ARG A 365 9.09 17.23 10.99
N GLY A 366 7.82 17.11 10.63
CA GLY A 366 6.81 18.17 10.74
C GLY A 366 5.72 17.88 11.77
N ASN A 367 4.48 18.28 11.50
CA ASN A 367 3.36 18.18 12.46
C ASN A 367 2.53 16.91 12.27
N LEU A 368 1.88 16.48 13.35
CA LEU A 368 0.91 15.39 13.37
C LEU A 368 -0.51 15.96 13.52
N THR A 369 -1.38 15.66 12.57
CA THR A 369 -2.80 16.04 12.62
C THR A 369 -3.66 14.79 12.57
N THR A 370 -4.61 14.63 13.49
CA THR A 370 -5.63 13.57 13.43
C THR A 370 -7.02 14.18 13.21
N THR A 371 -7.92 13.48 12.52
CA THR A 371 -9.30 13.94 12.37
C THR A 371 -10.31 12.85 12.71
N CYS A 372 -11.53 13.28 13.01
CA CYS A 372 -12.68 12.41 13.22
C CYS A 372 -13.91 13.14 12.71
N ALA A 373 -14.54 12.59 11.67
CA ALA A 373 -15.72 13.15 11.03
C ALA A 373 -17.02 12.48 11.51
N GLY A 374 -16.93 11.47 12.37
CA GLY A 374 -18.06 10.67 12.84
C GLY A 374 -18.43 9.54 11.86
N GLY A 375 -19.37 8.66 12.27
CA GLY A 375 -19.87 7.57 11.41
C GLY A 375 -18.79 6.56 10.99
N GLY A 376 -17.87 6.19 11.89
CA GLY A 376 -16.77 5.25 11.60
C GLY A 376 -15.56 5.87 10.90
N VAL A 377 -15.62 7.16 10.52
CA VAL A 377 -14.53 7.87 9.84
C VAL A 377 -13.70 8.66 10.84
N CYS A 378 -12.79 7.98 11.53
CA CYS A 378 -11.94 8.58 12.54
C CYS A 378 -10.55 7.94 12.51
N ALA A 379 -9.51 8.76 12.74
CA ALA A 379 -8.19 8.23 13.00
C ALA A 379 -8.22 7.30 14.22
N GLU A 380 -7.73 6.08 14.08
CA GLU A 380 -7.69 5.08 15.15
C GLU A 380 -6.26 4.73 15.61
N GLY A 381 -5.29 5.51 15.12
CA GLY A 381 -3.88 5.35 15.46
C GLY A 381 -3.29 4.11 14.80
N GLY A 382 -3.06 3.07 15.59
CA GLY A 382 -2.48 1.80 15.14
C GLY A 382 -1.11 1.49 15.75
N LEU A 383 -0.43 0.51 15.17
CA LEU A 383 0.78 -0.12 15.71
C LEU A 383 2.06 0.51 15.16
N THR A 384 1.99 1.23 14.05
CA THR A 384 3.16 1.87 13.46
C THR A 384 3.66 2.99 14.39
N PRO A 385 4.89 2.91 14.92
CA PRO A 385 5.46 4.02 15.68
C PRO A 385 5.68 5.23 14.76
N VAL A 386 5.21 6.39 15.22
CA VAL A 386 5.55 7.69 14.63
C VAL A 386 6.67 8.31 15.46
N ILE A 387 7.87 8.29 14.91
CA ILE A 387 9.09 8.81 15.51
C ILE A 387 9.21 10.29 15.18
N VAL A 388 8.99 11.13 16.18
CA VAL A 388 9.10 12.58 16.10
C VAL A 388 10.57 12.96 16.30
N ASN A 389 11.23 13.38 15.22
CA ASN A 389 12.66 13.68 15.21
C ASN A 389 13.02 14.91 14.35
N GLY A 390 12.07 15.83 14.13
CA GLY A 390 12.29 17.09 13.42
C GLY A 390 13.10 18.11 14.23
N SER A 391 13.81 19.00 13.54
CA SER A 391 14.59 20.08 14.16
C SER A 391 13.78 21.34 14.45
N GLY A 392 12.64 21.53 13.79
CA GLY A 392 11.72 22.64 14.03
C GLY A 392 10.79 22.38 15.22
N THR A 393 10.01 23.39 15.59
CA THR A 393 8.85 23.19 16.47
C THR A 393 7.89 22.24 15.78
N GLN A 394 7.50 21.17 16.46
CA GLN A 394 6.52 20.22 15.96
C GLN A 394 5.33 20.25 16.87
N SER A 395 4.15 20.11 16.28
CA SER A 395 2.91 20.02 17.03
C SER A 395 2.14 18.74 16.73
N TYR A 396 1.27 18.37 17.67
CA TYR A 396 0.25 17.34 17.50
C TYR A 396 -1.13 17.89 17.83
N GLY A 397 -2.19 17.43 17.19
CA GLY A 397 -3.54 17.83 17.56
C GLY A 397 -4.61 17.28 16.64
N GLY A 398 -5.86 17.64 16.97
CA GLY A 398 -7.04 17.23 16.24
C GLY A 398 -7.94 16.27 17.02
N ALA A 399 -8.69 15.43 16.31
CA ALA A 399 -9.69 14.52 16.87
C ALA A 399 -9.40 13.06 16.47
N GLY A 400 -10.09 12.11 17.11
CA GLY A 400 -9.75 10.68 17.00
C GLY A 400 -8.52 10.33 17.83
N THR A 401 -7.88 9.23 17.47
CA THR A 401 -6.77 8.60 18.17
C THR A 401 -5.51 8.62 17.31
N GLY A 402 -4.42 9.13 17.88
CA GLY A 402 -3.11 9.11 17.25
C GLY A 402 -2.40 7.75 17.41
N PRO A 403 -1.36 7.50 16.60
CA PRO A 403 -0.55 6.28 16.68
C PRO A 403 0.33 6.29 17.93
N LEU A 404 1.16 5.26 18.13
CA LEU A 404 2.22 5.35 19.12
C LEU A 404 3.17 6.47 18.74
N LEU A 405 3.31 7.43 19.65
CA LEU A 405 4.20 8.55 19.47
C LEU A 405 5.54 8.25 20.15
N VAL A 406 6.61 8.18 19.38
CA VAL A 406 7.97 8.06 19.90
C VAL A 406 8.66 9.41 19.78
N VAL A 407 8.96 10.04 20.91
CA VAL A 407 9.61 11.35 20.93
C VAL A 407 11.13 11.16 21.10
N ASP A 408 11.84 11.37 20.00
CA ASP A 408 13.30 11.37 19.94
C ASP A 408 13.80 12.58 19.12
N LYS A 409 13.63 13.76 19.72
CA LYS A 409 14.06 15.01 19.09
C LYS A 409 14.80 15.92 20.06
N VAL A 410 15.43 16.94 19.50
CA VAL A 410 15.89 18.10 20.25
C VAL A 410 14.72 19.08 20.37
N GLY A 411 14.47 19.58 21.58
CA GLY A 411 13.34 20.48 21.86
C GLY A 411 12.05 19.74 22.20
N SER A 412 10.91 20.37 21.93
CA SER A 412 9.59 19.87 22.30
C SER A 412 8.75 19.42 21.10
N ILE A 413 7.81 18.52 21.38
CA ILE A 413 6.55 18.44 20.63
C ILE A 413 5.42 18.96 21.51
N GLU A 414 4.56 19.79 20.93
CA GLU A 414 3.55 20.56 21.68
C GLU A 414 2.13 20.36 21.12
N PRO A 415 1.08 20.53 21.93
CA PRO A 415 -0.27 20.55 21.40
C PRO A 415 -0.43 21.71 20.41
N ALA A 416 -1.01 21.46 19.25
CA ALA A 416 -1.36 22.51 18.30
C ALA A 416 -2.36 23.49 18.95
N PRO A 417 -2.38 24.78 18.56
CA PRO A 417 -3.31 25.76 19.13
C PRO A 417 -4.75 25.26 19.15
N GLY A 418 -5.40 25.35 20.32
CA GLY A 418 -6.77 24.86 20.53
C GLY A 418 -6.89 23.39 20.97
N THR A 419 -5.79 22.63 21.01
CA THR A 419 -5.80 21.22 21.46
C THR A 419 -5.89 21.14 22.98
N THR A 420 -7.09 20.92 23.51
CA THR A 420 -7.33 20.73 24.94
C THR A 420 -7.41 19.26 25.33
N SER A 421 -7.74 18.37 24.40
CA SER A 421 -7.73 16.93 24.63
C SER A 421 -7.13 16.21 23.44
N TYR A 422 -6.42 15.11 23.70
CA TYR A 422 -5.80 14.31 22.64
C TYR A 422 -5.68 12.84 23.06
N ALA A 423 -5.96 11.93 22.14
CA ALA A 423 -5.83 10.50 22.35
C ALA A 423 -4.65 9.93 21.54
N LEU A 424 -3.94 8.97 22.12
CA LEU A 424 -2.83 8.24 21.53
C LEU A 424 -2.99 6.76 21.83
N SER A 425 -2.51 5.90 20.95
CA SER A 425 -2.40 4.45 21.25
C SER A 425 -1.21 4.13 22.16
N GLY A 426 -0.21 5.02 22.22
CA GLY A 426 0.95 4.92 23.12
C GLY A 426 1.83 6.16 23.07
N LEU A 427 2.73 6.29 24.04
CA LEU A 427 3.72 7.37 24.12
C LEU A 427 5.03 6.85 24.69
N LYS A 428 6.11 6.97 23.92
CA LYS A 428 7.47 6.65 24.35
C LYS A 428 8.35 7.89 24.27
N LEU A 429 8.83 8.37 25.39
CA LEU A 429 9.76 9.50 25.47
C LEU A 429 11.20 8.98 25.62
N VAL A 430 12.02 9.23 24.60
CA VAL A 430 13.43 8.83 24.55
C VAL A 430 14.31 10.05 24.79
N ARG A 431 14.03 11.16 24.08
CA ARG A 431 14.79 12.41 24.16
C ARG A 431 13.90 13.59 23.77
N GLY A 432 14.18 14.75 24.37
CA GLY A 432 13.40 15.96 24.18
C GLY A 432 12.24 16.05 25.17
N SER A 433 11.25 16.88 24.85
CA SER A 433 10.10 17.08 25.74
C SER A 433 8.78 16.77 25.03
N PHE A 434 7.91 16.04 25.70
CA PHE A 434 6.50 15.94 25.33
C PHE A 434 5.70 16.88 26.23
N VAL A 435 5.03 17.86 25.63
CA VAL A 435 4.13 18.77 26.36
C VAL A 435 2.71 18.23 26.22
N SER A 436 2.06 17.86 27.32
CA SER A 436 0.69 17.32 27.28
C SER A 436 -0.35 18.40 26.90
N PRO A 437 -1.56 18.03 26.44
CA PRO A 437 -2.65 19.00 26.31
C PRO A 437 -3.06 19.54 27.69
N THR A 438 -3.81 20.65 27.72
CA THR A 438 -4.22 21.31 28.97
C THR A 438 -5.40 20.64 29.67
N GLY A 439 -6.22 19.90 28.93
CA GLY A 439 -7.33 19.11 29.44
C GLY A 439 -6.93 17.65 29.58
N THR A 440 -7.41 16.78 28.69
CA THR A 440 -7.26 15.32 28.82
C THR A 440 -6.18 14.77 27.89
N LEU A 441 -5.19 14.07 28.44
CA LEU A 441 -4.39 13.12 27.67
C LEU A 441 -5.01 11.73 27.83
N ARG A 442 -5.25 11.06 26.71
CA ARG A 442 -5.91 9.76 26.68
C ARG A 442 -5.05 8.71 26.02
N PHE A 443 -4.92 7.55 26.65
CA PHE A 443 -4.45 6.33 26.00
C PHE A 443 -5.66 5.50 25.60
N HIS A 444 -5.86 5.35 24.29
CA HIS A 444 -6.97 4.60 23.71
C HIS A 444 -6.48 3.88 22.46
N PHE A 445 -6.90 2.64 22.28
CA PHE A 445 -6.65 1.84 21.09
C PHE A 445 -7.65 0.70 21.06
N ASP A 446 -7.99 0.25 19.86
CA ASP A 446 -8.84 -0.90 19.65
C ASP A 446 -7.98 -2.10 19.29
N ARG A 447 -8.03 -3.13 20.13
CA ARG A 447 -7.44 -4.43 19.84
C ARG A 447 -8.54 -5.43 19.52
N GLU A 448 -8.53 -5.92 18.28
CA GLU A 448 -9.46 -6.95 17.83
C GLU A 448 -8.85 -8.36 17.95
N TYR A 449 -9.74 -9.36 17.95
CA TYR A 449 -9.40 -10.76 18.18
C TYR A 449 -8.35 -11.28 17.19
N GLY A 450 -7.33 -11.98 17.71
CA GLY A 450 -6.27 -12.60 16.90
C GLY A 450 -5.12 -11.67 16.51
N LEU A 451 -5.10 -10.42 16.98
CA LEU A 451 -4.08 -9.45 16.61
C LEU A 451 -3.00 -9.24 17.69
N PRO A 452 -1.78 -8.85 17.27
CA PRO A 452 -0.74 -8.41 18.18
C PRO A 452 -1.24 -7.29 19.07
N VAL A 453 -0.76 -7.25 20.31
CA VAL A 453 -1.01 -6.12 21.21
C VAL A 453 -0.35 -4.90 20.59
N PRO A 454 -1.07 -3.77 20.43
CA PRO A 454 -0.54 -2.61 19.75
C PRO A 454 0.84 -2.18 20.19
N HIS A 455 1.11 -2.23 21.49
CA HIS A 455 2.34 -1.70 22.08
C HIS A 455 2.74 -2.48 23.32
N ALA A 456 2.67 -3.82 23.29
CA ALA A 456 2.94 -4.67 24.47
C ALA A 456 4.28 -4.38 25.17
N ASP A 457 5.25 -3.81 24.43
CA ASP A 457 6.57 -3.43 24.96
C ASP A 457 6.81 -1.90 25.02
N GLU A 458 5.96 -1.08 24.39
CA GLU A 458 6.21 0.37 24.18
C GLU A 458 5.20 1.32 24.85
N GLY A 459 4.02 0.82 25.28
CA GLY A 459 2.90 1.51 25.95
C GLY A 459 3.06 3.00 26.32
N PHE A 460 3.06 3.33 27.62
CA PHE A 460 3.40 4.67 28.12
C PHE A 460 4.73 4.61 28.87
N ARG A 461 5.78 5.12 28.24
CA ARG A 461 7.15 4.97 28.72
C ARG A 461 7.94 6.26 28.69
N ILE A 462 8.65 6.55 29.77
CA ILE A 462 9.63 7.63 29.85
C ILE A 462 10.99 6.99 30.12
N VAL A 463 11.75 6.75 29.04
CA VAL A 463 13.12 6.21 29.12
C VAL A 463 14.14 7.34 29.30
N GLY A 464 13.84 8.50 28.73
CA GLY A 464 14.61 9.73 28.86
C GLY A 464 13.73 10.94 28.51
N GLY A 465 14.33 12.13 28.42
CA GLY A 465 13.59 13.36 28.13
C GLY A 465 12.72 13.87 29.28
N THR A 466 11.79 14.78 28.98
CA THR A 466 10.91 15.43 29.97
C THR A 466 9.44 15.39 29.55
N PHE A 467 8.60 14.76 30.37
CA PHE A 467 7.15 14.89 30.23
C PHE A 467 6.69 16.18 30.93
N VAL A 468 6.31 17.18 30.16
CA VAL A 468 5.80 18.46 30.68
C VAL A 468 4.29 18.32 30.87
N ASN A 469 3.91 17.97 32.10
CA ASN A 469 2.51 17.82 32.48
C ASN A 469 1.82 19.20 32.52
N ARG A 470 0.76 19.35 31.71
CA ARG A 470 -0.22 20.45 31.75
C ARG A 470 -1.66 19.95 31.81
N LEU A 471 -1.86 18.63 31.85
CA LEU A 471 -3.18 18.01 31.76
C LEU A 471 -3.98 18.28 33.03
N SER A 472 -5.30 18.30 32.92
CA SER A 472 -6.24 18.20 34.04
C SER A 472 -6.61 16.74 34.34
N ALA A 473 -6.48 15.86 33.34
CA ALA A 473 -6.79 14.44 33.45
C ALA A 473 -5.89 13.56 32.59
N LEU A 474 -5.44 12.45 33.18
CA LEU A 474 -4.91 11.30 32.45
C LEU A 474 -6.00 10.22 32.41
N VAL A 475 -6.34 9.79 31.20
CA VAL A 475 -7.34 8.76 30.96
C VAL A 475 -6.67 7.57 30.26
N ILE A 476 -6.91 6.37 30.75
CA ILE A 476 -6.48 5.13 30.09
C ILE A 476 -7.74 4.31 29.83
N GLU A 477 -8.13 4.24 28.55
CA GLU A 477 -9.33 3.52 28.12
C GLU A 477 -9.14 2.72 26.84
N PRO A 478 -8.27 1.69 26.84
CA PRO A 478 -8.16 0.79 25.72
C PRO A 478 -9.41 -0.09 25.60
N TRP A 479 -9.75 -0.44 24.37
CA TRP A 479 -10.76 -1.45 24.07
C TRP A 479 -10.08 -2.72 23.58
N VAL A 480 -10.33 -3.85 24.26
CA VAL A 480 -9.56 -5.07 24.05
C VAL A 480 -10.51 -6.28 23.88
N SER A 481 -10.49 -6.88 22.69
CA SER A 481 -11.26 -8.08 22.36
C SER A 481 -10.33 -9.27 22.19
N THR A 482 -10.16 -10.08 23.24
CA THR A 482 -9.18 -11.18 23.24
C THR A 482 -9.71 -12.43 23.94
N GLU A 483 -9.02 -13.56 23.80
CA GLU A 483 -9.28 -14.79 24.57
C GLU A 483 -8.20 -15.06 25.64
N ALA A 484 -7.28 -14.11 25.88
CA ALA A 484 -6.10 -14.36 26.70
C ALA A 484 -5.79 -13.19 27.65
N ASN A 485 -5.49 -13.52 28.91
CA ASN A 485 -5.05 -12.55 29.91
C ASN A 485 -3.75 -11.88 29.47
N GLN A 486 -3.78 -10.58 29.20
CA GLN A 486 -2.64 -9.85 28.64
C GLN A 486 -2.52 -8.44 29.22
N ASN A 487 -1.28 -7.93 29.20
CA ASN A 487 -0.99 -6.55 29.52
C ASN A 487 -1.51 -5.67 28.37
N ALA A 488 -2.56 -4.90 28.61
CA ALA A 488 -3.11 -3.99 27.61
C ALA A 488 -2.15 -2.83 27.35
N LEU A 489 -1.58 -2.27 28.41
CA LEU A 489 -0.69 -1.10 28.32
C LEU A 489 0.38 -1.16 29.42
N PRO A 490 1.66 -1.42 29.08
CA PRO A 490 2.74 -1.24 30.05
C PRO A 490 2.97 0.24 30.33
N ILE A 491 3.21 0.57 31.61
CA ILE A 491 3.52 1.92 32.10
C ILE A 491 4.86 1.88 32.85
N ASP A 492 5.86 2.56 32.29
CA ASP A 492 7.21 2.67 32.84
C ASP A 492 7.66 4.13 32.78
N VAL A 493 7.30 4.89 33.83
CA VAL A 493 7.45 6.36 33.84
C VAL A 493 8.24 6.89 35.03
N GLY A 494 8.77 6.00 35.89
CA GLY A 494 9.31 6.40 37.19
C GLY A 494 8.21 7.08 38.02
N THR A 495 8.49 8.27 38.55
CA THR A 495 7.46 9.05 39.26
C THR A 495 6.78 10.04 38.31
N LEU A 496 5.45 9.99 38.24
CA LEU A 496 4.65 10.94 37.46
C LEU A 496 3.50 11.49 38.30
N ASP A 497 3.50 12.81 38.49
CA ASP A 497 2.36 13.52 39.07
C ASP A 497 1.28 13.73 38.00
N VAL A 498 0.03 13.46 38.32
CA VAL A 498 -1.16 13.72 37.48
C VAL A 498 -2.30 14.30 38.33
N PRO A 499 -3.12 15.24 37.84
CA PRO A 499 -4.18 15.81 38.68
C PRO A 499 -5.36 14.87 38.88
N THR A 500 -5.79 14.17 37.83
CA THR A 500 -6.80 13.12 37.94
C THR A 500 -6.42 11.94 37.07
N LEU A 501 -6.78 10.73 37.52
CA LEU A 501 -6.52 9.48 36.81
C LEU A 501 -7.81 8.70 36.69
N ARG A 502 -8.22 8.39 35.45
CA ARG A 502 -9.34 7.47 35.17
C ARG A 502 -8.85 6.29 34.34
N ILE A 503 -9.24 5.09 34.76
CA ILE A 503 -8.90 3.84 34.07
C ILE A 503 -10.19 3.06 33.77
N GLN A 504 -10.32 2.62 32.53
CA GLN A 504 -11.42 1.78 32.05
C GLN A 504 -10.90 0.85 30.94
N LEU A 505 -10.53 -0.38 31.28
CA LEU A 505 -10.07 -1.39 30.33
C LEU A 505 -11.26 -2.20 29.80
N ASP A 506 -11.96 -1.68 28.79
CA ASP A 506 -13.15 -2.36 28.25
C ASP A 506 -12.75 -3.70 27.58
N ASP A 507 -13.25 -4.81 28.11
CA ASP A 507 -13.13 -6.15 27.52
C ASP A 507 -14.40 -6.59 26.78
N TYR A 508 -14.27 -7.27 25.62
CA TYR A 508 -15.44 -7.67 24.80
C TYR A 508 -15.80 -9.16 24.90
N ASN A 509 -14.89 -10.04 25.34
CA ASN A 509 -15.10 -11.48 25.16
C ASN A 509 -15.73 -12.20 26.36
N LEU A 510 -16.77 -12.99 26.06
CA LEU A 510 -17.77 -13.51 26.99
C LEU A 510 -17.40 -14.87 27.62
N ARG A 511 -16.24 -15.45 27.29
CA ARG A 511 -15.95 -16.88 27.57
C ARG A 511 -15.24 -17.19 28.89
N TYR A 512 -14.55 -16.25 29.54
CA TYR A 512 -13.68 -16.58 30.69
C TYR A 512 -13.89 -15.79 31.99
N GLY A 513 -14.88 -14.90 32.05
CA GLY A 513 -15.17 -14.12 33.27
C GLY A 513 -14.17 -12.99 33.54
N PHE A 514 -14.68 -11.93 34.17
CA PHE A 514 -14.04 -10.72 34.73
C PHE A 514 -12.60 -10.36 34.32
N ASN A 515 -12.42 -9.21 33.64
CA ASN A 515 -11.27 -8.30 33.79
C ASN A 515 -9.89 -8.95 33.55
N ASN A 516 -9.76 -9.81 32.54
CA ASN A 516 -8.52 -10.55 32.29
C ASN A 516 -7.38 -9.66 31.77
N GLU A 517 -7.73 -8.52 31.20
CA GLU A 517 -6.85 -7.45 30.79
C GLU A 517 -6.36 -6.63 31.98
N TRP A 518 -5.08 -6.30 31.94
CA TRP A 518 -4.44 -5.51 33.00
C TRP A 518 -3.54 -4.42 32.45
N ILE A 519 -3.34 -3.38 33.26
CA ILE A 519 -2.28 -2.38 33.06
C ILE A 519 -1.10 -2.76 33.92
N GLY A 520 0.06 -2.91 33.29
CA GLY A 520 1.29 -3.21 33.99
C GLY A 520 2.09 -2.00 34.33
N LEU A 521 2.20 -1.68 35.62
CA LEU A 521 3.08 -0.65 36.12
C LEU A 521 4.44 -1.29 36.44
N ALA A 522 5.51 -0.77 35.82
CA ALA A 522 6.86 -1.18 36.17
C ALA A 522 7.10 -1.00 37.69
N PRO A 523 7.96 -1.83 38.33
CA PRO A 523 8.18 -1.75 39.78
C PRO A 523 8.66 -0.37 40.28
N THR A 524 9.31 0.40 39.42
CA THR A 524 9.78 1.77 39.69
C THR A 524 8.72 2.84 39.44
N THR A 525 7.57 2.47 38.86
CA THR A 525 6.51 3.41 38.52
C THR A 525 5.70 3.80 39.75
N VAL A 526 5.63 5.10 40.02
CA VAL A 526 4.78 5.73 41.03
C VAL A 526 3.92 6.79 40.37
N LEU A 527 2.61 6.55 40.27
CA LEU A 527 1.66 7.56 39.80
C LEU A 527 1.11 8.33 41.00
N ARG A 528 1.37 9.63 41.05
CA ARG A 528 0.88 10.53 42.11
C ARG A 528 -0.32 11.29 41.60
N VAL A 529 -1.50 10.91 42.07
CA VAL A 529 -2.77 11.49 41.66
C VAL A 529 -3.16 12.57 42.66
N ALA A 530 -3.02 13.86 42.30
CA ALA A 530 -3.29 14.95 43.24
C ALA A 530 -4.78 15.06 43.64
N GLY A 531 -5.68 14.77 42.71
CA GLY A 531 -7.13 14.75 42.86
C GLY A 531 -7.69 13.33 42.80
N ALA A 532 -8.72 13.11 42.00
CA ALA A 532 -9.47 11.86 41.99
C ALA A 532 -8.78 10.74 41.18
N PHE A 533 -8.80 9.53 41.73
CA PHE A 533 -8.49 8.28 41.06
C PHE A 533 -9.75 7.43 40.89
N THR A 534 -10.09 7.08 39.66
CA THR A 534 -11.24 6.23 39.34
C THR A 534 -10.81 5.00 38.54
N LEU A 535 -11.15 3.81 39.03
CA LEU A 535 -11.01 2.55 38.31
C LEU A 535 -12.40 1.98 38.03
N MET A 536 -12.76 1.89 36.76
CA MET A 536 -14.07 1.39 36.30
C MET A 536 -13.99 -0.07 35.84
N ASP A 537 -12.87 -0.43 35.21
CA ASP A 537 -12.69 -1.74 34.60
C ASP A 537 -11.21 -2.16 34.55
N GLY A 538 -10.97 -3.46 34.60
CA GLY A 538 -9.67 -4.11 34.49
C GLY A 538 -8.84 -4.12 35.77
N ARG A 539 -7.67 -4.76 35.67
CA ARG A 539 -6.75 -5.01 36.79
C ARG A 539 -5.47 -4.18 36.70
N LEU A 540 -4.87 -3.84 37.83
CA LEU A 540 -3.60 -3.11 37.90
C LEU A 540 -2.52 -3.97 38.56
N GLU A 541 -1.40 -4.18 37.88
CA GLU A 541 -0.31 -5.04 38.36
C GLU A 541 1.02 -4.28 38.46
N GLY A 542 1.74 -4.49 39.57
CA GLY A 542 3.03 -3.85 39.84
C GLY A 542 2.91 -2.37 40.20
N GLY A 543 4.06 -1.73 40.42
CA GLY A 543 4.15 -0.29 40.75
C GLY A 543 3.30 0.17 41.94
N ARG A 544 3.09 1.49 42.01
CA ARG A 544 2.34 2.16 43.08
C ARG A 544 1.48 3.30 42.54
N ILE A 545 0.29 3.48 43.11
CA ILE A 545 -0.54 4.68 42.93
C ILE A 545 -0.72 5.38 44.28
N GLU A 546 -0.28 6.63 44.35
CA GLU A 546 -0.46 7.51 45.51
C GLU A 546 -1.60 8.50 45.22
N VAL A 547 -2.71 8.39 45.95
CA VAL A 547 -3.91 9.21 45.72
C VAL A 547 -3.99 10.30 46.79
N GLY A 548 -4.04 11.55 46.34
CA GLY A 548 -4.20 12.76 47.15
C GLY A 548 -5.65 13.22 47.32
N GLY A 549 -6.53 12.92 46.37
CA GLY A 549 -7.97 13.16 46.46
C GLY A 549 -8.78 11.88 46.62
N ASP A 550 -9.98 11.84 46.07
CA ASP A 550 -10.89 10.69 46.22
C ASP A 550 -10.45 9.47 45.41
N ALA A 551 -10.70 8.27 45.95
CA ALA A 551 -10.48 7.02 45.25
C ALA A 551 -11.81 6.27 45.09
N ALA A 552 -12.19 5.94 43.85
CA ALA A 552 -13.47 5.32 43.54
C ALA A 552 -13.32 4.11 42.60
N PHE A 553 -13.96 3.00 42.98
CA PHE A 553 -13.90 1.73 42.27
C PHE A 553 -15.32 1.30 41.89
N TYR A 554 -15.58 1.14 40.60
CA TYR A 554 -16.92 0.90 40.06
C TYR A 554 -17.03 -0.44 39.33
N CYS A 555 -18.27 -0.88 39.11
CA CYS A 555 -18.61 -1.94 38.17
C CYS A 555 -19.84 -1.58 37.36
N ALA A 556 -19.68 -1.45 36.04
CA ALA A 556 -20.80 -1.28 35.13
C ALA A 556 -21.56 -2.60 34.91
N SER A 557 -20.85 -3.73 34.93
CA SER A 557 -21.45 -5.08 34.83
C SER A 557 -20.54 -6.13 35.48
N GLU A 558 -20.91 -7.40 35.39
CA GLU A 558 -20.00 -8.51 35.72
C GLU A 558 -18.72 -8.47 34.89
N ARG A 559 -18.79 -7.98 33.65
CA ARG A 559 -17.67 -8.01 32.72
C ARG A 559 -16.87 -6.72 32.67
N SER A 560 -17.43 -5.65 33.23
CA SER A 560 -16.80 -4.35 33.25
C SER A 560 -16.78 -3.83 34.68
N CYS A 561 -15.68 -4.11 35.37
CA CYS A 561 -15.60 -3.98 36.82
C CYS A 561 -14.15 -3.75 37.25
N ALA A 562 -13.92 -2.96 38.28
CA ALA A 562 -12.57 -2.86 38.85
C ALA A 562 -12.09 -4.26 39.30
N GLY A 563 -11.01 -4.75 38.72
CA GLY A 563 -10.50 -6.12 38.88
C GLY A 563 -9.38 -6.29 39.91
N GLY A 564 -9.07 -5.26 40.69
CA GLY A 564 -8.03 -5.31 41.72
C GLY A 564 -6.61 -5.40 41.13
N GLY A 565 -5.85 -6.41 41.56
CA GLY A 565 -4.47 -6.68 41.12
C GLY A 565 -3.41 -6.39 42.19
N THR A 566 -2.12 -6.39 41.81
CA THR A 566 -1.00 -6.23 42.77
C THR A 566 -0.53 -4.79 42.99
N THR A 567 -1.00 -3.81 42.22
CA THR A 567 -0.55 -2.41 42.36
C THR A 567 -0.80 -1.85 43.75
N GLU A 568 0.25 -1.34 44.39
CA GLU A 568 0.14 -0.78 45.74
C GLU A 568 -0.68 0.52 45.72
N LEU A 569 -1.77 0.56 46.48
CA LEU A 569 -2.62 1.74 46.62
C LEU A 569 -2.30 2.47 47.92
N VAL A 570 -1.92 3.74 47.82
CA VAL A 570 -1.62 4.58 48.98
C VAL A 570 -2.52 5.82 49.01
N LEU A 571 -3.30 5.97 50.07
CA LEU A 571 -4.08 7.18 50.34
C LEU A 571 -3.20 8.17 51.12
N ARG A 572 -2.85 9.30 50.48
CA ARG A 572 -1.92 10.33 51.00
C ARG A 572 -2.50 11.74 51.05
N GLY A 573 -3.81 11.89 50.92
CA GLY A 573 -4.45 13.20 50.80
C GLY A 573 -4.26 14.10 52.02
N SER A 574 -3.98 15.38 51.80
CA SER A 574 -3.87 16.40 52.86
C SER A 574 -5.20 17.11 53.18
N GLY A 575 -6.21 16.99 52.32
CA GLY A 575 -7.55 17.57 52.48
C GLY A 575 -8.61 16.56 52.91
N GLU A 576 -9.88 16.79 52.60
CA GLU A 576 -10.87 15.70 52.64
C GLU A 576 -10.53 14.66 51.56
N GLN A 577 -10.60 13.39 51.93
CA GLN A 577 -10.30 12.27 51.04
C GLN A 577 -11.30 11.16 51.33
N SER A 578 -11.93 10.65 50.28
CA SER A 578 -12.88 9.57 50.39
C SER A 578 -12.45 8.32 49.61
N LEU A 579 -12.96 7.18 50.08
CA LEU A 579 -12.82 5.89 49.43
C LEU A 579 -14.21 5.32 49.16
N TYR A 580 -14.47 4.98 47.91
CA TYR A 580 -15.73 4.37 47.47
C TYR A 580 -15.45 3.07 46.73
N GLN A 581 -16.15 2.01 47.13
CA GLN A 581 -16.15 0.71 46.49
C GLN A 581 -17.60 0.33 46.17
N GLN A 582 -17.89 0.11 44.89
CA GLN A 582 -19.20 -0.40 44.53
C GLN A 582 -19.35 -1.84 45.04
N ILE A 583 -20.31 -2.05 45.95
CA ILE A 583 -20.70 -3.35 46.48
C ILE A 583 -22.18 -3.57 46.14
N GLY A 584 -22.50 -4.73 45.58
CA GLY A 584 -23.86 -5.07 45.14
C GLY A 584 -23.87 -6.39 44.36
N SER A 585 -24.71 -6.48 43.32
CA SER A 585 -24.76 -7.65 42.42
C SER A 585 -23.40 -8.00 41.81
N PHE A 586 -22.57 -6.98 41.60
CA PHE A 586 -21.16 -7.09 41.25
C PHE A 586 -20.36 -6.25 42.25
N THR A 587 -19.17 -6.72 42.65
CA THR A 587 -18.33 -6.05 43.65
C THR A 587 -17.02 -5.62 43.00
N ALA A 588 -16.76 -4.31 43.02
CA ALA A 588 -15.51 -3.73 42.56
C ALA A 588 -14.36 -4.19 43.47
N GLN A 589 -13.23 -4.57 42.88
CA GLN A 589 -12.04 -5.00 43.62
C GLN A 589 -11.01 -3.88 43.65
N LEU A 590 -10.47 -3.61 44.85
CA LEU A 590 -9.39 -2.65 45.03
C LEU A 590 -8.03 -3.29 44.69
N PRO A 591 -7.12 -2.55 44.06
CA PRO A 591 -5.77 -3.03 43.77
C PRO A 591 -4.90 -3.12 45.04
N GLY A 592 -3.90 -3.98 44.96
CA GLY A 592 -2.83 -4.13 45.94
C GLY A 592 -3.07 -5.25 46.95
N ALA A 593 -2.00 -5.98 47.29
CA ALA A 593 -2.00 -6.89 48.45
C ALA A 593 -2.08 -6.12 49.78
N THR A 594 -1.78 -4.82 49.78
CA THR A 594 -1.97 -3.97 50.96
C THR A 594 -2.42 -2.59 50.53
N VAL A 595 -3.53 -2.13 51.09
CA VAL A 595 -3.94 -0.72 50.99
C VAL A 595 -3.27 0.03 52.12
N LEU A 596 -2.54 1.10 51.77
CA LEU A 596 -1.83 1.93 52.73
C LEU A 596 -2.56 3.26 52.93
N LEU A 597 -2.67 3.69 54.18
CA LEU A 597 -3.09 5.04 54.53
C LEU A 597 -1.91 5.73 55.22
N ASP A 598 -1.33 6.70 54.52
CA ASP A 598 -0.14 7.47 54.94
C ASP A 598 -0.44 8.95 54.79
N ARG A 599 -1.34 9.44 55.64
CA ARG A 599 -1.89 10.79 55.56
C ARG A 599 -1.22 11.69 56.59
N VAL A 600 -1.11 12.98 56.27
CA VAL A 600 -0.60 13.97 57.22
C VAL A 600 -1.46 13.90 58.50
N PRO A 601 -0.88 13.78 59.72
CA PRO A 601 -1.66 13.58 60.94
C PRO A 601 -2.70 14.67 61.24
N SER A 602 -2.51 15.88 60.72
CA SER A 602 -3.45 17.00 60.84
C SER A 602 -4.57 17.00 59.80
N ALA A 603 -4.53 16.11 58.81
CA ALA A 603 -5.56 16.03 57.78
C ALA A 603 -6.88 15.49 58.38
N PRO A 604 -8.05 15.92 57.85
CA PRO A 604 -9.33 15.30 58.20
C PRO A 604 -9.29 13.79 57.99
N ALA A 605 -10.04 13.01 58.78
CA ALA A 605 -10.10 11.57 58.61
C ALA A 605 -10.55 11.18 57.20
N ALA A 606 -9.95 10.14 56.61
CA ALA A 606 -10.39 9.60 55.33
C ALA A 606 -11.77 8.98 55.53
N ARG A 607 -12.66 9.08 54.55
CA ARG A 607 -14.05 8.65 54.70
C ARG A 607 -14.35 7.46 53.80
N ALA A 608 -14.80 6.35 54.37
CA ALA A 608 -15.39 5.28 53.58
C ALA A 608 -16.84 5.65 53.25
N LEU A 609 -17.14 5.94 51.98
CA LEU A 609 -18.49 6.35 51.56
C LEU A 609 -19.41 5.16 51.26
N SER A 610 -18.84 3.96 51.20
CA SER A 610 -19.52 2.68 51.01
C SER A 610 -18.96 1.66 52.00
N ASP A 611 -19.59 0.49 52.04
CA ASP A 611 -18.95 -0.68 52.60
C ASP A 611 -17.63 -0.93 51.86
N LEU A 612 -16.60 -1.33 52.60
CA LEU A 612 -15.28 -1.65 52.09
C LEU A 612 -14.98 -3.12 52.34
N ARG A 613 -14.66 -3.84 51.27
CA ARG A 613 -14.27 -5.24 51.28
C ARG A 613 -12.91 -5.39 50.62
N LEU A 614 -11.87 -5.39 51.45
CA LEU A 614 -10.48 -5.64 51.07
C LEU A 614 -10.23 -7.15 51.06
N ALA A 615 -10.78 -7.82 50.04
CA ALA A 615 -10.69 -9.26 49.85
C ALA A 615 -10.46 -9.66 48.38
N SER A 616 -9.77 -8.81 47.59
CA SER A 616 -9.41 -9.13 46.21
C SER A 616 -8.51 -10.37 46.13
N THR A 617 -7.68 -10.58 47.15
CA THR A 617 -6.92 -11.80 47.39
C THR A 617 -7.05 -12.18 48.87
N PRO A 618 -6.80 -13.46 49.26
CA PRO A 618 -6.76 -13.86 50.66
C PRO A 618 -5.74 -13.07 51.50
N ASP A 619 -4.70 -12.54 50.85
CA ASP A 619 -3.60 -11.80 51.48
C ASP A 619 -3.83 -10.28 51.50
N GLN A 620 -4.99 -9.79 51.02
CA GLN A 620 -5.26 -8.35 50.97
C GLN A 620 -5.45 -7.78 52.38
N GLY A 621 -4.54 -6.87 52.77
CA GLY A 621 -4.52 -6.19 54.06
C GLY A 621 -4.77 -4.68 53.99
N LEU A 622 -4.96 -4.07 55.16
CA LEU A 622 -5.04 -2.62 55.37
C LEU A 622 -4.03 -2.20 56.42
N ARG A 623 -3.20 -1.20 56.12
CA ARG A 623 -2.26 -0.63 57.08
C ARG A 623 -2.40 0.89 57.13
N LEU A 624 -2.73 1.38 58.32
CA LEU A 624 -2.71 2.80 58.64
C LEU A 624 -1.31 3.11 59.19
N LEU A 625 -0.52 3.85 58.43
CA LEU A 625 0.82 4.32 58.80
C LEU A 625 0.75 5.65 59.55
N SER A 626 -0.12 6.56 59.12
CA SER A 626 -0.35 7.86 59.76
C SER A 626 -1.73 8.43 59.40
N GLY A 627 -2.32 9.23 60.29
CA GLY A 627 -3.63 9.86 60.05
C GLY A 627 -4.82 8.98 60.48
N ALA A 628 -6.02 9.31 60.01
CA ALA A 628 -7.25 8.67 60.45
C ALA A 628 -8.13 8.17 59.29
N LEU A 629 -8.90 7.11 59.54
CA LEU A 629 -9.96 6.58 58.68
C LEU A 629 -11.27 6.52 59.49
N THR A 630 -12.37 7.02 58.94
CA THR A 630 -13.72 6.82 59.45
C THR A 630 -14.53 6.00 58.46
N THR A 631 -15.26 4.99 58.92
CA THR A 631 -16.13 4.21 58.05
C THR A 631 -17.52 4.81 57.92
N GLU A 632 -17.85 5.89 58.64
CA GLU A 632 -19.15 6.57 58.58
C GLU A 632 -20.36 5.63 58.76
N GLY A 633 -20.22 4.61 59.63
CA GLY A 633 -21.27 3.61 59.86
C GLY A 633 -21.31 2.49 58.81
N ARG A 634 -20.39 2.48 57.84
CA ARG A 634 -20.24 1.44 56.82
C ARG A 634 -19.41 0.26 57.34
N ALA A 635 -19.63 -0.90 56.74
CA ALA A 635 -18.86 -2.10 57.06
C ALA A 635 -17.44 -2.01 56.49
N LEU A 636 -16.45 -2.47 57.26
CA LEU A 636 -15.07 -2.66 56.83
C LEU A 636 -14.69 -4.12 57.03
N SER A 637 -14.36 -4.81 55.94
CA SER A 637 -13.88 -6.18 55.93
C SER A 637 -12.49 -6.27 55.32
N VAL A 638 -11.54 -6.78 56.08
CA VAL A 638 -10.13 -6.94 55.67
C VAL A 638 -9.77 -8.42 55.68
N ALA A 639 -9.46 -9.01 54.53
CA ALA A 639 -9.25 -10.45 54.42
C ALA A 639 -8.05 -10.93 55.24
N ALA A 640 -6.91 -10.23 55.14
CA ALA A 640 -5.67 -10.63 55.79
C ALA A 640 -5.43 -9.90 57.12
N PHE A 641 -4.61 -8.85 57.10
CA PHE A 641 -4.20 -8.13 58.30
C PHE A 641 -4.70 -6.69 58.29
N LEU A 642 -5.14 -6.24 59.47
CA LEU A 642 -5.35 -4.84 59.78
C LEU A 642 -4.20 -4.38 60.68
N THR A 643 -3.42 -3.39 60.24
CA THR A 643 -2.34 -2.80 61.04
C THR A 643 -2.64 -1.34 61.37
N LEU A 644 -2.56 -0.98 62.65
CA LEU A 644 -2.72 0.38 63.15
C LEU A 644 -1.40 0.82 63.79
N GLU A 645 -0.68 1.72 63.13
CA GLU A 645 0.56 2.28 63.68
C GLU A 645 0.29 3.36 64.73
N GLN A 646 1.31 3.69 65.53
CA GLN A 646 1.22 4.75 66.53
C GLN A 646 0.76 6.07 65.91
N GLY A 647 -0.21 6.73 66.54
CA GLY A 647 -0.75 8.02 66.07
C GLY A 647 -1.80 7.91 64.96
N THR A 648 -2.28 6.70 64.67
CA THR A 648 -3.41 6.48 63.74
C THR A 648 -4.73 6.29 64.48
N THR A 649 -5.84 6.62 63.80
CA THR A 649 -7.19 6.40 64.32
C THR A 649 -8.08 5.72 63.28
N LEU A 650 -8.74 4.62 63.64
CA LEU A 650 -9.83 4.01 62.88
C LEU A 650 -11.15 4.21 63.63
N THR A 651 -12.10 4.94 63.06
CA THR A 651 -13.43 5.19 63.64
C THR A 651 -14.49 4.44 62.86
N LEU A 652 -15.28 3.60 63.51
CA LEU A 652 -16.33 2.82 62.84
C LEU A 652 -17.67 3.56 62.78
N ALA A 653 -17.95 4.44 63.74
CA ALA A 653 -19.18 5.23 63.79
C ALA A 653 -20.45 4.35 63.71
N GLY A 654 -20.41 3.18 64.37
CA GLY A 654 -21.48 2.17 64.34
C GLY A 654 -21.38 1.13 63.21
N GLY A 655 -20.35 1.21 62.37
CA GLY A 655 -20.07 0.23 61.31
C GLY A 655 -19.51 -1.10 61.83
N VAL A 656 -19.67 -2.16 61.05
CA VAL A 656 -19.15 -3.50 61.41
C VAL A 656 -17.71 -3.66 60.91
N LEU A 657 -16.80 -4.08 61.79
CA LEU A 657 -15.41 -4.38 61.45
C LEU A 657 -15.15 -5.89 61.47
N SER A 658 -14.54 -6.41 60.40
CA SER A 658 -13.99 -7.77 60.34
C SER A 658 -12.56 -7.74 59.77
N TYR A 659 -11.67 -8.55 60.33
CA TYR A 659 -10.29 -8.68 59.90
C TYR A 659 -9.79 -10.11 60.14
N GLY A 660 -8.86 -10.60 59.31
CA GLY A 660 -8.21 -11.89 59.54
C GLY A 660 -7.28 -11.86 60.76
N SER A 661 -6.49 -10.79 60.90
CA SER A 661 -5.64 -10.52 62.07
C SER A 661 -5.51 -9.02 62.34
N LEU A 662 -5.25 -8.64 63.59
CA LEU A 662 -5.03 -7.24 63.99
C LEU A 662 -3.63 -7.09 64.61
N VAL A 663 -2.86 -6.14 64.10
CA VAL A 663 -1.60 -5.67 64.68
C VAL A 663 -1.79 -4.20 65.09
N ASN A 664 -1.91 -3.93 66.38
CA ASN A 664 -2.06 -2.57 66.89
C ASN A 664 -0.77 -2.12 67.61
N ASN A 665 0.00 -1.25 66.96
CA ASN A 665 1.27 -0.70 67.46
C ASN A 665 1.08 0.66 68.17
N GLY A 666 -0.07 0.86 68.83
CA GLY A 666 -0.40 2.11 69.54
C GLY A 666 -1.31 3.06 68.75
N GLY A 667 -2.04 2.54 67.76
CA GLY A 667 -3.16 3.24 67.13
C GLY A 667 -4.46 3.12 67.93
N VAL A 668 -5.42 3.99 67.62
CA VAL A 668 -6.71 4.08 68.30
C VAL A 668 -7.80 3.47 67.42
N LEU A 669 -8.59 2.54 67.99
CA LEU A 669 -9.79 1.99 67.35
C LEU A 669 -11.02 2.51 68.11
N LEU A 670 -11.87 3.28 67.44
CA LEU A 670 -13.11 3.83 67.98
C LEU A 670 -14.31 3.11 67.34
N PRO A 671 -15.31 2.69 68.13
CA PRO A 671 -16.50 2.02 67.63
C PRO A 671 -17.44 2.92 66.81
#